data_AF-A0A409Y1J3-F1
#
_entry.id   AF-A0A409Y1J3-F1
#
_cell.length_a   1.000
_cell.length_b   1.000
_cell.length_c   1.000
_cell.angle_alpha   90.00
_cell.angle_beta   90.00
_cell.angle_gamma   90.00
#
_symmetry.space_group_name_H-M   'P 1'
#
loop_
_entity.id
_entity.type
_entity.pdbx_description
1 polymer ?
#
loop_
_entity_poly.entity_id
_entity_poly.type
_entity_poly.pdbx_seq_one_letter_code
_entity_poly.pdbx_strand_id
1 'polypeptide(L)'
;MVQPSPSSASTSAMSMDLALTSLPPEILLQIFLHLADSQGTLLALLCTCRYLNSLILGSSQLLYEAELFNTNQIDNPYLGEGRAKPSMTVAEKLEWLRETSRRWSVLDIEKETKGYHAEDGEWIEHSDLRGRRIRSIKVNHSPSGIYDLTGGIYLLGDLPRQVLHWVKLPSKDDIQDGVRSEWNKIDIEELRKRPDSDGRHRTIVDMGLCIHEHDLICIVTTSPQPTTDGSPPTMNDIDLLLLQFSTGQPHPALAKPKGTRSHYIRHVISSPKSWHRPSIGIEIVGEHLVLVLHYREASAEDLVYIWEWKTGVLKMSLNVRQHTYSGVIFLTPSLILLPNTRTNTLDIFCIPTKPTYTPVNPILSLDLPTLAEGRFLFSISCRAEPNPIASTPSSPFANAASTAIPSTSGHQTKDVTPESRKVDVTPTRPFLPNAEHAICIFSLRIIGGDTDHPLGCPITMVVHRSALVDIVKREAPNFDAEGGSGAKDGGSIGNQETTGRSDRESSGAGEFPFPTPGPSTSYSYFRYSQTGGRYKAIPYSVWGPPITRWLNTDSVPTRWITTTCGQRLVLTAAVDETPSSGCPYVVWDFCQDNVRKMGEKMKAELEKEERRQDRDRRKRDKTKGKLVWRQSEPDNWSAKVGAEEEDVWMLGNENGEPYASPGDAISSSRIHVSDATTTGTCSSPSSPSAMYHELWNIREEGSGYEVDYEMDVEGHDEAAIAGTSAQPTAALTAPTSDAVNTFPQPQSSYGEEIGIRNDFSRAMEGKDDPFDFENASSTSLFQQGGQATQSSSPGEDSDINVEDEPRLPLNRLWHITSSLPLAPYDMFAERVDGNLPYVACATEKPYWFDGVLLDEERVVGITVSLLASLFSVSWQEFLMVTSEQTDVLGRVSRLDVHYFG
;
A
#
# COMPACT_ATOMS: atom_id res chain seq x y z
N MET A 1 23.82 9.67 -93.35
CA MET A 1 23.65 10.36 -92.06
C MET A 1 23.09 9.37 -91.07
N VAL A 2 23.93 8.85 -90.18
CA VAL A 2 23.57 7.90 -89.11
C VAL A 2 23.42 8.74 -87.83
N GLN A 3 22.25 8.70 -87.18
CA GLN A 3 22.04 9.33 -85.88
C GLN A 3 22.45 8.38 -84.74
N PRO A 4 23.06 8.88 -83.66
CA PRO A 4 23.50 8.06 -82.55
C PRO A 4 22.37 7.82 -81.54
N SER A 5 22.37 6.61 -80.98
CA SER A 5 21.53 6.13 -79.88
C SER A 5 21.80 6.87 -78.56
N PRO A 6 20.79 7.06 -77.69
CA PRO A 6 20.96 7.73 -76.40
C PRO A 6 21.71 6.83 -75.42
N SER A 7 22.86 7.31 -74.95
CA SER A 7 23.66 6.70 -73.90
C SER A 7 22.90 6.69 -72.57
N SER A 8 22.76 5.49 -71.99
CA SER A 8 22.30 5.25 -70.63
C SER A 8 23.24 5.94 -69.62
N ALA A 9 22.85 7.09 -69.09
CA ALA A 9 23.50 7.70 -67.94
C ALA A 9 23.13 6.88 -66.69
N SER A 10 24.08 6.09 -66.16
CA SER A 10 23.94 5.47 -64.85
C SER A 10 24.04 6.57 -63.79
N THR A 11 22.91 6.98 -63.23
CA THR A 11 22.86 7.77 -61.99
C THR A 11 23.36 6.89 -60.85
N SER A 12 24.67 6.95 -60.60
CA SER A 12 25.28 6.48 -59.36
C SER A 12 24.74 7.34 -58.22
N ALA A 13 23.62 6.95 -57.63
CA ALA A 13 23.12 7.52 -56.40
C ALA A 13 24.20 7.30 -55.33
N MET A 14 24.95 8.35 -54.99
CA MET A 14 25.84 8.33 -53.84
C MET A 14 24.95 8.14 -52.61
N SER A 15 24.93 6.93 -52.07
CA SER A 15 24.43 6.66 -50.72
C SER A 15 25.30 7.48 -49.77
N MET A 16 24.82 8.66 -49.38
CA MET A 16 25.41 9.34 -48.24
C MET A 16 24.95 8.57 -47.02
N ASP A 17 25.85 7.78 -46.45
CA ASP A 17 25.65 7.17 -45.15
C ASP A 17 25.65 8.29 -44.10
N LEU A 18 24.47 8.87 -43.89
CA LEU A 18 24.22 9.85 -42.83
C LEU A 18 24.34 9.13 -41.49
N ALA A 19 25.49 9.29 -40.84
CA ALA A 19 25.68 8.83 -39.47
C ALA A 19 24.71 9.58 -38.54
N LEU A 20 24.06 8.89 -37.59
CA LEU A 20 23.15 9.52 -36.63
C LEU A 20 23.82 10.71 -35.91
N THR A 21 25.09 10.56 -35.51
CA THR A 21 25.87 11.61 -34.84
C THR A 21 26.26 12.78 -35.74
N SER A 22 25.99 12.71 -37.05
CA SER A 22 26.17 13.84 -37.98
C SER A 22 24.96 14.78 -38.01
N LEU A 23 23.84 14.38 -37.42
CA LEU A 23 22.66 15.23 -37.28
C LEU A 23 22.93 16.38 -36.29
N PRO A 24 22.31 17.55 -36.48
CA PRO A 24 22.36 18.63 -35.51
C PRO A 24 21.88 18.18 -34.11
N PRO A 25 22.46 18.71 -33.02
CA PRO A 25 22.07 18.40 -31.64
C PRO A 25 20.56 18.50 -31.40
N GLU A 26 19.90 19.51 -31.97
CA GLU A 26 18.48 19.78 -31.79
C GLU A 26 17.62 18.67 -32.40
N ILE A 27 18.01 18.14 -33.56
CA ILE A 27 17.34 17.03 -34.21
C ILE A 27 17.53 15.74 -33.39
N LEU A 28 18.73 15.52 -32.86
CA LEU A 28 18.99 14.38 -31.97
C LEU A 28 18.15 14.46 -30.71
N LEU A 29 18.01 15.64 -30.09
CA LEU A 29 17.14 15.83 -28.93
C LEU A 29 15.68 15.47 -29.24
N GLN A 30 15.15 15.90 -30.38
CA GLN A 30 13.77 15.57 -30.79
C GLN A 30 13.59 14.08 -31.08
N ILE A 31 14.57 13.44 -31.75
CA ILE A 31 14.58 11.99 -31.96
C ILE A 31 14.58 11.28 -30.61
N PHE A 32 15.44 11.69 -29.68
CA PHE A 32 15.55 11.04 -28.37
C PHE A 32 14.30 11.24 -27.52
N LEU A 33 13.63 12.39 -27.62
CA LEU A 33 12.34 12.61 -26.97
C LEU A 33 11.26 11.68 -27.54
N HIS A 34 11.20 11.49 -28.86
CA HIS A 34 10.27 10.52 -29.45
C HIS A 34 10.60 9.06 -29.11
N LEU A 35 11.86 8.77 -28.78
CA LEU A 35 12.29 7.46 -28.32
C LEU A 35 12.15 7.29 -26.80
N ALA A 36 11.82 8.35 -26.05
CA ALA A 36 11.71 8.30 -24.59
C ALA A 36 10.61 7.35 -24.11
N ASP A 37 9.52 7.25 -24.88
CA ASP A 37 8.40 6.34 -24.62
C ASP A 37 8.80 4.85 -24.73
N SER A 38 9.88 4.56 -25.47
CA SER A 38 10.37 3.20 -25.63
C SER A 38 11.25 2.80 -24.44
N GLN A 39 10.79 1.79 -23.69
CA GLN A 39 11.40 1.36 -22.44
C GLN A 39 12.91 1.15 -22.57
N GLY A 40 13.69 1.96 -21.83
CA GLY A 40 15.14 1.81 -21.71
C GLY A 40 15.99 2.37 -22.86
N THR A 41 15.41 2.91 -23.94
CA THR A 41 16.20 3.43 -25.07
C THR A 41 17.09 4.61 -24.67
N LEU A 42 16.58 5.55 -23.86
CA LEU A 42 17.38 6.67 -23.36
C LEU A 42 18.57 6.21 -22.50
N LEU A 43 18.38 5.17 -21.68
CA LEU A 43 19.44 4.60 -20.85
C LEU A 43 20.51 3.90 -21.71
N ALA A 44 20.10 3.20 -22.76
CA ALA A 44 21.02 2.61 -23.73
C ALA A 44 21.83 3.69 -24.47
N LEU A 45 21.18 4.80 -24.87
CA LEU A 45 21.84 5.93 -25.52
C LEU A 45 22.85 6.62 -24.60
N LEU A 46 22.54 6.76 -23.31
CA LEU A 46 23.49 7.25 -22.30
C LEU A 46 24.78 6.42 -22.23
N CYS A 47 24.70 5.12 -22.54
CA CYS A 47 25.84 4.19 -22.50
C CYS A 47 26.55 4.02 -23.86
N THR A 48 26.03 4.63 -24.94
CA THR A 48 26.51 4.33 -26.31
C THR A 48 27.80 5.07 -26.67
N CYS A 49 27.85 6.40 -26.52
CA CYS A 49 29.07 7.17 -26.73
C CYS A 49 29.07 8.50 -25.96
N ARG A 50 30.26 9.10 -25.78
CA ARG A 50 30.43 10.34 -25.00
C ARG A 50 29.61 11.52 -25.54
N TYR A 51 29.46 11.63 -26.87
CA TYR A 51 28.71 12.71 -27.48
C TYR A 51 27.21 12.63 -27.14
N LEU A 52 26.60 11.45 -27.31
CA LEU A 52 25.18 11.24 -26.96
C LEU A 52 24.95 11.36 -25.46
N ASN A 53 25.87 10.82 -24.65
CA ASN A 53 25.85 11.00 -23.20
C ASN A 53 25.86 12.49 -22.82
N SER A 54 26.80 13.27 -23.38
CA SER A 54 26.87 14.72 -23.16
C SER A 54 25.61 15.45 -23.62
N LEU A 55 25.00 15.03 -24.72
CA LEU A 55 23.77 15.62 -25.24
C LEU A 55 22.59 15.39 -24.27
N ILE A 56 22.44 14.17 -23.77
CA ILE A 56 21.38 13.80 -22.82
C ILE A 56 21.61 14.50 -21.48
N LEU A 57 22.82 14.46 -20.93
CA LEU A 57 23.15 15.12 -19.67
C LEU A 57 23.01 16.66 -19.74
N GLY A 58 23.15 17.24 -20.93
CA GLY A 58 22.93 18.67 -21.17
C GLY A 58 21.45 19.08 -21.34
N SER A 59 20.52 18.11 -21.43
CA SER A 59 19.09 18.36 -21.64
C SER A 59 18.27 17.97 -20.40
N SER A 60 17.72 18.96 -19.71
CA SER A 60 16.84 18.72 -18.56
C SER A 60 15.60 17.91 -18.93
N GLN A 61 15.06 18.07 -20.15
CA GLN A 61 13.93 17.26 -20.63
C GLN A 61 14.30 15.79 -20.77
N LEU A 62 15.40 15.46 -21.45
CA LEU A 62 15.78 14.06 -21.61
C LEU A 62 16.15 13.41 -20.28
N LEU A 63 16.78 14.17 -19.37
CA LEU A 63 17.02 13.71 -18.00
C LEU A 63 15.73 13.48 -17.22
N TYR A 64 14.73 14.34 -17.40
CA TYR A 64 13.42 14.20 -16.77
C TYR A 64 12.72 12.94 -17.26
N GLU A 65 12.65 12.71 -18.57
CA GLU A 65 12.05 11.49 -19.12
C GLU A 65 12.80 10.23 -18.67
N ALA A 66 14.14 10.27 -18.65
CA ALA A 66 14.94 9.14 -18.17
C ALA A 66 14.69 8.83 -16.68
N GLU A 67 14.49 9.86 -15.85
CA GLU A 67 14.21 9.67 -14.42
C GLU A 67 12.75 9.24 -14.17
N LEU A 68 11.78 9.73 -14.95
CA LEU A 68 10.40 9.23 -14.93
C LEU A 68 10.38 7.73 -15.24
N PHE A 69 11.10 7.32 -16.29
CA PHE A 69 11.26 5.92 -16.65
C PHE A 69 11.91 5.11 -15.51
N ASN A 70 13.06 5.54 -14.98
CA ASN A 70 13.77 4.85 -13.90
C ASN A 70 12.89 4.63 -12.66
N THR A 71 12.06 5.62 -12.32
CA THR A 71 11.22 5.57 -11.12
C THR A 71 9.84 4.96 -11.36
N ASN A 72 9.55 4.53 -12.60
CA ASN A 72 8.23 4.11 -13.09
C ASN A 72 7.13 5.13 -12.71
N GLN A 73 7.36 6.38 -13.06
CA GLN A 73 6.42 7.49 -12.89
C GLN A 73 6.05 8.08 -14.25
N ILE A 74 4.93 8.79 -14.30
CA ILE A 74 4.44 9.47 -15.50
C ILE A 74 4.33 10.97 -15.22
N ASP A 75 4.60 11.82 -16.21
CA ASP A 75 4.36 13.26 -16.05
C ASP A 75 2.89 13.50 -15.70
N ASN A 76 2.62 14.44 -14.79
CA ASN A 76 1.26 14.72 -14.36
C ASN A 76 0.56 15.61 -15.40
N PRO A 77 -0.41 15.09 -16.17
CA PRO A 77 -1.08 15.87 -17.22
C PRO A 77 -1.99 16.96 -16.64
N TYR A 78 -2.33 16.90 -15.36
CA TYR A 78 -3.24 17.84 -14.70
C TYR A 78 -2.55 19.14 -14.26
N LEU A 79 -1.23 19.23 -14.39
CA LEU A 79 -0.49 20.45 -14.09
C LEU A 79 -0.46 21.42 -15.27
N GLY A 80 -1.42 22.35 -15.30
CA GLY A 80 -1.40 23.48 -16.23
C GLY A 80 -2.78 24.04 -16.58
N GLU A 81 -3.83 23.25 -16.40
CA GLU A 81 -5.20 23.66 -16.71
C GLU A 81 -5.80 24.46 -15.54
N GLY A 82 -5.59 25.78 -15.53
CA GLY A 82 -6.45 26.71 -14.80
C GLY A 82 -5.97 27.21 -13.43
N ARG A 83 -4.72 26.96 -13.01
CA ARG A 83 -4.15 27.59 -11.80
C ARG A 83 -3.30 28.82 -12.12
N ALA A 84 -3.33 29.79 -11.21
CA ALA A 84 -2.47 30.97 -11.20
C ALA A 84 -1.01 30.70 -10.78
N LYS A 85 -0.66 29.45 -10.44
CA LYS A 85 0.73 29.08 -10.11
C LYS A 85 1.51 28.95 -11.44
N PRO A 86 2.68 29.60 -11.58
CA PRO A 86 3.50 29.47 -12.79
C PRO A 86 3.79 28.00 -13.09
N SER A 87 3.71 27.63 -14.38
CA SER A 87 4.06 26.28 -14.82
C SER A 87 5.48 25.96 -14.37
N MET A 88 5.62 24.89 -13.59
CA MET A 88 6.92 24.40 -13.14
C MET A 88 7.78 24.06 -14.36
N THR A 89 9.00 24.58 -14.41
CA THR A 89 9.96 24.25 -15.46
C THR A 89 10.36 22.79 -15.36
N VAL A 90 10.77 22.20 -16.48
CA VAL A 90 11.21 20.80 -16.54
C VAL A 90 12.41 20.52 -15.61
N ALA A 91 13.28 21.52 -15.43
CA ALA A 91 14.40 21.42 -14.49
C ALA A 91 13.92 21.32 -13.04
N GLU A 92 12.94 22.14 -12.64
CA GLU A 92 12.30 22.07 -11.32
C GLU A 92 11.56 20.73 -11.14
N LYS A 93 10.85 20.23 -12.16
CA LYS A 93 10.21 18.91 -12.13
C LYS A 93 11.23 17.78 -11.88
N LEU A 94 12.37 17.81 -12.59
CA LEU A 94 13.46 16.85 -12.45
C LEU A 94 14.11 16.91 -11.06
N GLU A 95 14.34 18.11 -10.53
CA GLU A 95 14.87 18.29 -9.18
C GLU A 95 13.91 17.72 -8.14
N TRP A 96 12.62 18.04 -8.26
CA TRP A 96 11.57 17.49 -7.39
C TRP A 96 11.53 15.95 -7.46
N LEU A 97 11.69 15.37 -8.65
CA LEU A 97 11.73 13.92 -8.88
C LEU A 97 12.90 13.23 -8.20
N ARG A 98 14.10 13.78 -8.36
CA ARG A 98 15.31 13.27 -7.73
C ARG A 98 15.24 13.38 -6.22
N GLU A 99 14.76 14.51 -5.73
CA GLU A 99 14.67 14.76 -4.30
C GLU A 99 13.63 13.85 -3.62
N THR A 100 12.46 13.67 -4.25
CA THR A 100 11.45 12.70 -3.79
C THR A 100 12.03 11.29 -3.73
N SER A 101 12.71 10.86 -4.80
CA SER A 101 13.33 9.53 -4.85
C SER A 101 14.39 9.35 -3.76
N ARG A 102 15.23 10.37 -3.53
CA ARG A 102 16.21 10.38 -2.45
C ARG A 102 15.54 10.23 -1.08
N ARG A 103 14.46 10.97 -0.80
CA ARG A 103 13.78 10.95 0.50
C ARG A 103 13.15 9.61 0.83
N TRP A 104 12.45 9.02 -0.13
CA TRP A 104 11.87 7.68 0.04
C TRP A 104 12.94 6.61 0.31
N SER A 105 14.15 6.77 -0.27
CA SER A 105 15.23 5.77 -0.12
C SER A 105 15.83 5.67 1.29
N VAL A 106 15.71 6.71 2.12
CA VAL A 106 16.34 6.78 3.46
C VAL A 106 15.39 7.22 4.57
N LEU A 107 14.11 7.47 4.26
CA LEU A 107 13.09 8.03 5.15
C LEU A 107 13.62 9.21 5.98
N ASP A 108 14.24 10.18 5.31
CA ASP A 108 14.87 11.32 5.94
C ASP A 108 13.83 12.40 6.31
N ILE A 109 13.07 12.15 7.37
CA ILE A 109 12.06 13.09 7.89
C ILE A 109 12.71 14.15 8.79
N GLU A 110 13.83 13.81 9.42
CA GLU A 110 14.29 14.51 10.63
C GLU A 110 15.56 15.35 10.44
N LYS A 111 16.43 15.02 9.47
CA LYS A 111 17.75 15.69 9.38
C LYS A 111 17.67 17.16 8.99
N GLU A 112 16.56 17.62 8.40
CA GLU A 112 16.38 19.03 8.03
C GLU A 112 16.06 19.97 9.20
N THR A 113 15.91 19.46 10.43
CA THR A 113 15.71 20.34 11.60
C THR A 113 17.00 21.02 12.10
N LYS A 114 18.16 20.69 11.53
CA LYS A 114 19.45 21.31 11.87
C LYS A 114 20.09 21.97 10.64
N GLY A 115 19.60 23.16 10.28
CA GLY A 115 20.28 24.02 9.31
C GLY A 115 21.45 24.74 9.98
N TYR A 116 22.66 24.62 9.44
CA TYR A 116 23.82 25.41 9.87
C TYR A 116 23.72 26.80 9.23
N HIS A 117 23.60 27.85 10.05
CA HIS A 117 23.59 29.22 9.55
C HIS A 117 25.04 29.64 9.27
N ALA A 118 25.44 29.61 8.00
CA ALA A 118 26.83 29.84 7.59
C ALA A 118 27.36 31.25 7.95
N GLU A 119 26.48 32.23 8.14
CA GLU A 119 26.85 33.61 8.45
C GLU A 119 27.20 33.84 9.93
N ASP A 120 26.61 33.07 10.85
CA ASP A 120 26.75 33.32 12.29
C ASP A 120 27.55 32.24 13.02
N GLY A 121 27.86 31.12 12.36
CA GLY A 121 28.64 30.01 12.93
C GLY A 121 27.96 29.30 14.10
N GLU A 122 26.71 29.64 14.41
CA GLU A 122 25.89 28.99 15.44
C GLU A 122 24.86 28.04 14.82
N TRP A 123 24.73 26.87 15.46
CA TRP A 123 23.61 25.97 15.22
C TRP A 123 22.37 26.58 15.85
N ILE A 124 21.59 27.31 15.06
CA ILE A 124 20.30 27.83 15.52
C ILE A 124 19.32 26.65 15.51
N GLU A 125 18.81 26.25 16.68
CA GLU A 125 17.57 25.49 16.76
C GLU A 125 16.46 26.38 16.18
N HIS A 126 16.23 26.27 14.88
CA HIS A 126 15.08 26.88 14.25
C HIS A 126 13.84 26.17 14.80
N SER A 127 13.28 26.74 15.87
CA SER A 127 11.87 26.55 16.28
C SER A 127 10.88 26.96 15.17
N ASP A 128 11.40 27.53 14.08
CA ASP A 128 10.69 28.01 12.91
C ASP A 128 10.00 26.87 12.16
N LEU A 129 8.71 27.05 11.88
CA LEU A 129 7.80 26.05 11.31
C LEU A 129 8.25 25.52 9.94
N ARG A 130 9.19 26.22 9.28
CA ARG A 130 9.67 25.95 7.92
C ARG A 130 10.36 24.59 7.74
N GLY A 131 10.86 23.98 8.81
CA GLY A 131 11.46 22.64 8.79
C GLY A 131 10.50 21.51 9.19
N ARG A 132 9.26 21.81 9.62
CA ARG A 132 8.33 20.76 10.03
C ARG A 132 7.81 20.03 8.80
N ARG A 133 8.00 18.72 8.77
CA ARG A 133 7.46 17.80 7.74
C ARG A 133 6.33 16.93 8.25
N ILE A 134 5.95 17.14 9.51
CA ILE A 134 4.87 16.42 10.17
C ILE A 134 3.77 17.42 10.47
N ARG A 135 2.56 17.13 9.99
CA ARG A 135 1.36 17.89 10.33
C ARG A 135 0.33 17.00 11.01
N SER A 136 0.00 17.35 12.25
CA SER A 136 -1.12 16.72 12.95
C SER A 136 -2.45 17.36 12.55
N ILE A 137 -3.42 16.53 12.20
CA ILE A 137 -4.81 16.90 11.90
C ILE A 137 -5.69 16.26 12.98
N LYS A 138 -6.38 17.09 13.76
CA LYS A 138 -7.34 16.61 14.77
C LYS A 138 -8.62 16.14 14.08
N VAL A 139 -9.13 14.98 14.50
CA VAL A 139 -10.46 14.50 14.09
C VAL A 139 -11.49 15.06 15.07
N ASN A 140 -12.43 15.87 14.55
CA ASN A 140 -13.42 16.59 15.36
C ASN A 140 -14.82 15.95 15.34
N HIS A 141 -14.94 14.75 14.78
CA HIS A 141 -16.18 13.95 14.75
C HIS A 141 -15.92 12.58 15.37
N SER A 142 -16.98 11.84 15.70
CA SER A 142 -16.85 10.44 16.10
C SER A 142 -16.79 9.60 14.82
N PRO A 143 -15.65 8.98 14.50
CA PRO A 143 -15.50 8.25 13.25
C PRO A 143 -16.23 6.91 13.28
N SER A 144 -16.22 6.22 12.16
CA SER A 144 -16.67 4.84 11.98
C SER A 144 -15.57 4.03 11.32
N GLY A 145 -15.86 2.75 11.10
CA GLY A 145 -15.05 1.84 10.30
C GLY A 145 -14.71 2.24 8.86
N ILE A 146 -15.37 3.25 8.31
CA ILE A 146 -15.31 3.56 6.88
C ILE A 146 -14.27 4.64 6.65
N TYR A 147 -13.21 4.32 5.91
CA TYR A 147 -12.18 5.29 5.55
C TYR A 147 -11.53 4.89 4.24
N ASP A 148 -10.94 5.86 3.55
CA ASP A 148 -10.12 5.61 2.36
C ASP A 148 -9.12 6.77 2.19
N LEU A 149 -8.05 6.51 1.43
CA LEU A 149 -7.00 7.48 1.12
C LEU A 149 -6.66 7.35 -0.37
N THR A 150 -6.95 8.41 -1.12
CA THR A 150 -6.55 8.49 -2.53
C THR A 150 -6.16 9.93 -2.87
N GLY A 151 -5.05 10.10 -3.59
CA GLY A 151 -4.75 11.39 -4.21
C GLY A 151 -4.56 12.55 -3.24
N GLY A 152 -4.11 12.26 -2.01
CA GLY A 152 -4.02 13.24 -0.94
C GLY A 152 -5.34 13.65 -0.31
N ILE A 153 -6.42 12.93 -0.56
CA ILE A 153 -7.70 13.09 0.13
C ILE A 153 -7.87 11.92 1.10
N TYR A 154 -8.00 12.23 2.39
CA TYR A 154 -8.35 11.26 3.41
C TYR A 154 -9.84 11.38 3.73
N LEU A 155 -10.58 10.27 3.64
CA LEU A 155 -12.00 10.19 3.95
C LEU A 155 -12.22 9.37 5.22
N LEU A 156 -13.23 9.75 6.01
CA LEU A 156 -13.60 9.10 7.25
C LEU A 156 -15.11 9.25 7.48
N GLY A 157 -15.84 8.14 7.53
CA GLY A 157 -17.27 8.14 7.84
C GLY A 157 -17.52 8.39 9.33
N ASP A 158 -18.64 8.99 9.68
CA ASP A 158 -19.05 9.19 11.07
C ASP A 158 -19.70 7.93 11.69
N LEU A 159 -19.72 7.85 13.03
CA LEU A 159 -20.28 6.71 13.77
C LEU A 159 -21.75 6.41 13.40
N PRO A 160 -22.65 7.41 13.24
CA PRO A 160 -24.00 7.20 12.72
C PRO A 160 -24.06 6.67 11.28
N ARG A 161 -22.95 6.76 10.53
CA ARG A 161 -22.84 6.41 9.11
C ARG A 161 -23.85 7.16 8.25
N GLN A 162 -23.92 8.47 8.47
CA GLN A 162 -24.74 9.41 7.71
C GLN A 162 -23.90 10.47 7.02
N VAL A 163 -22.67 10.69 7.48
CA VAL A 163 -21.79 11.74 6.98
C VAL A 163 -20.44 11.13 6.63
N LEU A 164 -19.95 11.41 5.42
CA LEU A 164 -18.55 11.19 5.07
C LEU A 164 -17.79 12.49 5.27
N HIS A 165 -16.90 12.51 6.27
CA HIS A 165 -15.95 13.59 6.43
C HIS A 165 -14.75 13.35 5.52
N TRP A 166 -14.16 14.42 5.00
CA TRP A 166 -12.93 14.30 4.24
C TRP A 166 -12.04 15.52 4.42
N VAL A 167 -10.74 15.33 4.26
CA VAL A 167 -9.74 16.39 4.39
C VAL A 167 -8.72 16.25 3.29
N LYS A 168 -8.36 17.37 2.66
CA LYS A 168 -7.19 17.43 1.79
C LYS A 168 -5.95 17.44 2.69
N LEU A 169 -5.13 16.41 2.54
CA LEU A 169 -3.86 16.33 3.24
C LEU A 169 -2.95 17.47 2.77
N PRO A 170 -2.25 18.14 3.70
CA PRO A 170 -1.44 19.29 3.37
C PRO A 170 -0.30 18.89 2.43
N SER A 171 -0.03 19.72 1.43
CA SER A 171 1.18 19.67 0.61
C SER A 171 2.38 20.24 1.37
N LYS A 172 3.59 20.14 0.80
CA LYS A 172 4.79 20.81 1.34
C LYS A 172 4.55 22.29 1.63
N ASP A 173 4.01 23.00 0.64
CA ASP A 173 3.75 24.44 0.71
C ASP A 173 2.74 24.74 1.83
N ASP A 174 1.67 23.94 1.94
CA ASP A 174 0.66 24.10 3.00
C ASP A 174 1.26 23.93 4.41
N ILE A 175 2.20 22.99 4.59
CA ILE A 175 2.88 22.79 5.87
C ILE A 175 3.78 23.98 6.19
N GLN A 176 4.54 24.47 5.21
CA GLN A 176 5.47 25.61 5.37
C GLN A 176 4.73 26.92 5.63
N ASP A 177 3.62 27.15 4.93
CA ASP A 177 2.77 28.34 5.07
C ASP A 177 1.83 28.24 6.30
N GLY A 178 1.85 27.10 7.01
CA GLY A 178 1.03 26.87 8.19
C GLY A 178 -0.47 26.77 7.89
N VAL A 179 -0.85 26.51 6.65
CA VAL A 179 -2.25 26.38 6.21
C VAL A 179 -2.96 25.34 7.06
N ARG A 180 -4.17 25.69 7.53
CA ARG A 180 -4.99 24.76 8.32
C ARG A 180 -5.73 23.81 7.39
N SER A 181 -5.59 22.51 7.65
CA SER A 181 -6.42 21.49 7.02
C SER A 181 -7.84 21.58 7.56
N GLU A 182 -8.81 21.74 6.66
CA GLU A 182 -10.23 21.85 7.00
C GLU A 182 -10.96 20.55 6.63
N TRP A 183 -11.78 20.06 7.56
CA TRP A 183 -12.67 18.93 7.32
C TRP A 183 -13.89 19.40 6.54
N ASN A 184 -14.11 18.79 5.40
CA ASN A 184 -15.31 18.91 4.59
C ASN A 184 -16.24 17.73 4.90
N LYS A 185 -17.48 17.79 4.44
CA LYS A 185 -18.45 16.70 4.63
C LYS A 185 -19.32 16.47 3.39
N ILE A 186 -19.71 15.22 3.18
CA ILE A 186 -20.79 14.79 2.29
C ILE A 186 -21.88 14.21 3.20
N ASP A 187 -22.99 14.92 3.31
CA ASP A 187 -24.08 14.62 4.23
C ASP A 187 -25.24 13.95 3.47
N ILE A 188 -25.43 12.65 3.67
CA ILE A 188 -26.46 11.91 2.91
C ILE A 188 -27.88 12.27 3.36
N GLU A 189 -28.04 12.82 4.57
CA GLU A 189 -29.32 13.31 5.08
C GLU A 189 -29.71 14.64 4.42
N GLU A 190 -28.72 15.47 4.06
CA GLU A 190 -28.95 16.62 3.18
C GLU A 190 -29.33 16.18 1.76
N LEU A 191 -28.69 15.13 1.23
CA LEU A 191 -29.06 14.55 -0.08
C LEU A 191 -30.50 14.01 -0.08
N ARG A 192 -30.92 13.36 1.00
CA ARG A 192 -32.29 12.85 1.21
C ARG A 192 -33.37 13.93 1.16
N LYS A 193 -33.03 15.18 1.47
CA LYS A 193 -33.99 16.30 1.43
C LYS A 193 -34.14 16.90 0.03
N ARG A 194 -33.32 16.48 -0.94
CA ARG A 194 -33.37 17.05 -2.28
C ARG A 194 -34.62 16.59 -3.04
N PRO A 195 -35.18 17.45 -3.92
CA PRO A 195 -36.38 17.12 -4.70
C PRO A 195 -36.23 15.93 -5.67
N ASP A 196 -35.00 15.56 -5.99
CA ASP A 196 -34.63 14.45 -6.89
C ASP A 196 -34.26 13.17 -6.13
N SER A 197 -34.28 13.18 -4.80
CA SER A 197 -34.15 11.97 -3.98
C SER A 197 -35.50 11.26 -3.80
N ASP A 198 -35.46 10.01 -3.33
CA ASP A 198 -36.65 9.24 -2.96
C ASP A 198 -37.07 9.43 -1.48
N GLY A 199 -36.41 10.34 -0.76
CA GLY A 199 -36.70 10.65 0.64
C GLY A 199 -36.37 9.54 1.66
N ARG A 200 -35.82 8.40 1.23
CA ARG A 200 -35.50 7.27 2.13
C ARG A 200 -34.29 7.56 3.01
N HIS A 201 -34.41 7.17 4.28
CA HIS A 201 -33.29 7.18 5.21
C HIS A 201 -32.27 6.11 4.81
N ARG A 202 -30.99 6.49 4.79
CA ARG A 202 -29.89 5.64 4.33
C ARG A 202 -28.80 5.59 5.38
N THR A 203 -28.10 4.47 5.42
CA THR A 203 -26.89 4.29 6.22
C THR A 203 -25.75 3.88 5.31
N ILE A 204 -24.60 4.53 5.46
CA ILE A 204 -23.41 4.25 4.67
C ILE A 204 -22.83 2.89 5.06
N VAL A 205 -22.62 2.05 4.07
CA VAL A 205 -21.91 0.78 4.22
C VAL A 205 -20.44 1.00 3.92
N ASP A 206 -20.14 1.52 2.73
CA ASP A 206 -18.79 1.77 2.22
C ASP A 206 -18.79 2.79 1.05
N MET A 207 -17.64 3.08 0.46
CA MET A 207 -17.50 3.96 -0.71
C MET A 207 -16.39 3.50 -1.68
N GLY A 208 -16.52 3.86 -2.95
CA GLY A 208 -15.48 3.71 -3.97
C GLY A 208 -15.11 5.06 -4.59
N LEU A 209 -13.85 5.25 -4.93
CA LEU A 209 -13.29 6.54 -5.35
C LEU A 209 -12.68 6.47 -6.75
N CYS A 210 -12.88 7.54 -7.53
CA CYS A 210 -12.27 7.75 -8.84
C CYS A 210 -12.02 9.26 -9.03
N ILE A 211 -11.34 9.88 -8.06
CA ILE A 211 -11.24 11.34 -7.93
C ILE A 211 -10.43 11.94 -9.07
N HIS A 212 -9.27 11.37 -9.41
CA HIS A 212 -8.39 11.94 -10.43
C HIS A 212 -8.92 11.79 -11.86
N GLU A 213 -9.48 10.63 -12.18
CA GLU A 213 -9.95 10.35 -13.54
C GLU A 213 -11.30 11.00 -13.82
N HIS A 214 -12.21 10.99 -12.83
CA HIS A 214 -13.60 11.38 -13.04
C HIS A 214 -14.17 12.35 -12.00
N ASP A 215 -13.42 12.76 -10.97
CA ASP A 215 -13.98 13.55 -9.85
C ASP A 215 -15.23 12.85 -9.27
N LEU A 216 -15.18 11.51 -9.15
CA LEU A 216 -16.31 10.66 -8.81
C LEU A 216 -16.11 10.00 -7.43
N ILE A 217 -17.17 10.00 -6.64
CA ILE A 217 -17.36 9.16 -5.46
C ILE A 217 -18.64 8.34 -5.62
N CYS A 218 -18.55 7.03 -5.40
CA CYS A 218 -19.69 6.15 -5.29
C CYS A 218 -19.90 5.77 -3.82
N ILE A 219 -21.05 6.12 -3.23
CA ILE A 219 -21.37 5.77 -1.84
C ILE A 219 -22.33 4.59 -1.85
N VAL A 220 -21.95 3.50 -1.19
CA VAL A 220 -22.80 2.31 -1.00
C VAL A 220 -23.62 2.50 0.26
N THR A 221 -24.94 2.40 0.15
CA THR A 221 -25.87 2.63 1.25
C THR A 221 -26.82 1.47 1.44
N THR A 222 -27.33 1.32 2.67
CA THR A 222 -28.45 0.43 2.99
C THR A 222 -29.64 1.27 3.45
N SER A 223 -30.85 0.86 3.07
CA SER A 223 -32.09 1.46 3.57
C SER A 223 -33.16 0.40 3.83
N PRO A 224 -33.94 0.47 4.92
CA PRO A 224 -35.04 -0.45 5.12
C PRO A 224 -36.13 -0.26 4.06
N GLN A 225 -36.61 -1.36 3.47
CA GLN A 225 -37.65 -1.30 2.46
C GLN A 225 -39.01 -1.00 3.11
N PRO A 226 -39.75 0.05 2.68
CA PRO A 226 -41.03 0.37 3.27
C PRO A 226 -42.07 -0.72 2.97
N THR A 227 -42.76 -1.20 4.00
CA THR A 227 -43.87 -2.15 3.88
C THR A 227 -45.18 -1.40 3.66
N THR A 228 -46.05 -1.90 2.78
CA THR A 228 -47.33 -1.24 2.44
C THR A 228 -48.32 -1.17 3.61
N ASP A 229 -48.21 -2.09 4.57
CA ASP A 229 -49.10 -2.22 5.73
C ASP A 229 -48.57 -1.53 7.00
N GLY A 230 -47.41 -0.89 6.92
CA GLY A 230 -46.72 -0.28 8.08
C GLY A 230 -46.08 -1.29 9.05
N SER A 231 -45.99 -2.57 8.69
CA SER A 231 -45.23 -3.55 9.46
C SER A 231 -43.72 -3.22 9.52
N PRO A 232 -42.95 -3.82 10.45
CA PRO A 232 -41.51 -3.63 10.43
C PRO A 232 -40.89 -4.11 9.11
N PRO A 233 -39.93 -3.37 8.53
CA PRO A 233 -39.28 -3.75 7.29
C PRO A 233 -38.59 -5.11 7.44
N THR A 234 -38.88 -6.03 6.54
CA THR A 234 -38.26 -7.37 6.48
C THR A 234 -37.08 -7.44 5.53
N MET A 235 -36.90 -6.41 4.70
CA MET A 235 -35.84 -6.29 3.70
C MET A 235 -35.09 -4.98 3.87
N ASN A 236 -33.81 -4.98 3.50
CA ASN A 236 -32.97 -3.81 3.32
C ASN A 236 -32.56 -3.72 1.85
N ASP A 237 -32.75 -2.56 1.25
CA ASP A 237 -32.25 -2.23 -0.07
C ASP A 237 -30.80 -1.74 0.02
N ILE A 238 -29.96 -2.24 -0.88
CA ILE A 238 -28.60 -1.75 -1.11
C ILE A 238 -28.63 -0.86 -2.35
N ASP A 239 -28.22 0.39 -2.20
CA ASP A 239 -28.20 1.40 -3.26
C ASP A 239 -26.80 2.01 -3.42
N LEU A 240 -26.45 2.41 -4.64
CA LEU A 240 -25.27 3.23 -4.97
C LEU A 240 -25.68 4.69 -5.20
N LEU A 241 -24.94 5.62 -4.60
CA LEU A 241 -25.06 7.06 -4.86
C LEU A 241 -23.84 7.53 -5.66
N LEU A 242 -24.05 7.97 -6.91
CA LEU A 242 -22.98 8.41 -7.81
C LEU A 242 -22.89 9.94 -7.82
N LEU A 243 -21.90 10.48 -7.12
CA LEU A 243 -21.74 11.92 -6.89
C LEU A 243 -20.43 12.44 -7.49
N GLN A 244 -20.45 13.68 -7.94
CA GLN A 244 -19.23 14.43 -8.19
C GLN A 244 -18.59 14.81 -6.85
N PHE A 245 -17.37 14.34 -6.61
CA PHE A 245 -16.69 14.48 -5.32
C PHE A 245 -16.46 15.95 -4.95
N SER A 246 -15.92 16.76 -5.86
CA SER A 246 -15.62 18.18 -5.60
C SER A 246 -16.83 19.07 -5.29
N THR A 247 -18.05 18.62 -5.61
CA THR A 247 -19.29 19.41 -5.44
C THR A 247 -20.32 18.76 -4.52
N GLY A 248 -20.22 17.46 -4.25
CA GLY A 248 -21.25 16.68 -3.55
C GLY A 248 -22.60 16.63 -4.30
N GLN A 249 -22.61 16.96 -5.59
CA GLN A 249 -23.80 16.93 -6.44
C GLN A 249 -23.87 15.63 -7.26
N PRO A 250 -25.04 15.24 -7.81
CA PRO A 250 -25.12 14.16 -8.78
C PRO A 250 -24.07 14.30 -9.87
N HIS A 251 -23.38 13.21 -10.19
CA HIS A 251 -22.28 13.26 -11.15
C HIS A 251 -22.79 13.69 -12.55
N PRO A 252 -22.18 14.71 -13.19
CA PRO A 252 -22.71 15.29 -14.45
C PRO A 252 -22.66 14.33 -15.64
N ALA A 253 -21.75 13.35 -15.64
CA ALA A 253 -21.62 12.37 -16.71
C ALA A 253 -22.69 11.26 -16.70
N LEU A 254 -23.57 11.22 -15.69
CA LEU A 254 -24.66 10.25 -15.67
C LEU A 254 -25.61 10.52 -16.83
N ALA A 255 -25.85 9.50 -17.64
CA ALA A 255 -26.79 9.58 -18.75
C ALA A 255 -28.17 9.99 -18.24
N LYS A 256 -28.71 11.08 -18.79
CA LYS A 256 -30.09 11.49 -18.53
C LYS A 256 -30.98 10.79 -19.55
N PRO A 257 -31.78 9.78 -19.17
CA PRO A 257 -32.76 9.27 -20.10
C PRO A 257 -33.72 10.41 -20.46
N LYS A 258 -34.09 10.51 -21.75
CA LYS A 258 -34.92 11.63 -22.24
C LYS A 258 -36.24 11.68 -21.44
N GLY A 259 -36.44 12.76 -20.69
CA GLY A 259 -37.67 12.99 -19.92
C GLY A 259 -37.68 12.44 -18.50
N THR A 260 -36.63 11.75 -18.05
CA THR A 260 -36.51 11.23 -16.68
C THR A 260 -35.52 12.07 -15.87
N ARG A 261 -35.81 12.29 -14.58
CA ARG A 261 -34.84 12.93 -13.67
C ARG A 261 -33.58 12.05 -13.61
N SER A 262 -32.42 12.67 -13.54
CA SER A 262 -31.14 11.96 -13.41
C SER A 262 -31.13 11.21 -12.09
N HIS A 263 -31.36 9.89 -12.11
CA HIS A 263 -31.28 9.08 -10.90
C HIS A 263 -29.81 8.79 -10.60
N TYR A 264 -29.22 9.59 -9.72
CA TYR A 264 -27.89 9.33 -9.14
C TYR A 264 -27.91 8.19 -8.13
N ILE A 265 -29.11 7.74 -7.75
CA ILE A 265 -29.38 6.59 -6.91
C ILE A 265 -29.59 5.38 -7.82
N ARG A 266 -28.82 4.34 -7.61
CA ARG A 266 -28.95 3.08 -8.32
C ARG A 266 -29.20 1.94 -7.34
N HIS A 267 -30.36 1.31 -7.45
CA HIS A 267 -30.66 0.11 -6.70
C HIS A 267 -29.81 -1.07 -7.18
N VAL A 268 -29.22 -1.81 -6.23
CA VAL A 268 -28.41 -3.00 -6.49
C VAL A 268 -29.23 -4.26 -6.20
N ILE A 269 -29.67 -4.43 -4.95
CA ILE A 269 -30.38 -5.62 -4.48
C ILE A 269 -31.20 -5.30 -3.23
N SER A 270 -32.31 -6.02 -3.02
CA SER A 270 -33.01 -6.13 -1.74
C SER A 270 -32.56 -7.40 -1.02
N SER A 271 -32.10 -7.27 0.21
CA SER A 271 -31.62 -8.37 1.05
C SER A 271 -32.48 -8.51 2.31
N PRO A 272 -32.70 -9.73 2.84
CA PRO A 272 -33.37 -9.92 4.12
C PRO A 272 -32.74 -9.08 5.23
N LYS A 273 -33.55 -8.45 6.09
CA LYS A 273 -33.06 -7.69 7.24
C LYS A 273 -32.27 -8.55 8.25
N SER A 274 -32.50 -9.86 8.22
CA SER A 274 -31.73 -10.83 9.00
C SER A 274 -30.30 -11.02 8.50
N TRP A 275 -29.99 -10.60 7.27
CA TRP A 275 -28.60 -10.54 6.81
C TRP A 275 -27.96 -9.32 7.46
N HIS A 276 -26.80 -9.52 8.08
CA HIS A 276 -25.97 -8.43 8.56
C HIS A 276 -25.48 -7.59 7.37
N ARG A 277 -24.90 -6.43 7.69
CA ARG A 277 -24.34 -5.54 6.67
C ARG A 277 -23.25 -6.29 5.88
N PRO A 278 -23.31 -6.29 4.54
CA PRO A 278 -22.27 -6.93 3.76
C PRO A 278 -20.94 -6.19 3.92
N SER A 279 -19.85 -6.93 3.83
CA SER A 279 -18.54 -6.37 3.48
C SER A 279 -18.54 -6.03 2.00
N ILE A 280 -17.98 -4.88 1.65
CA ILE A 280 -17.97 -4.35 0.29
C ILE A 280 -16.54 -4.35 -0.24
N GLY A 281 -16.36 -4.82 -1.47
CA GLY A 281 -15.20 -4.49 -2.29
C GLY A 281 -15.68 -3.65 -3.46
N ILE A 282 -15.24 -2.40 -3.58
CA ILE A 282 -15.66 -1.51 -4.66
C ILE A 282 -14.45 -0.81 -5.27
N GLU A 283 -14.35 -0.88 -6.59
CA GLU A 283 -13.29 -0.20 -7.35
C GLU A 283 -13.89 0.40 -8.62
N ILE A 284 -13.35 1.54 -9.06
CA ILE A 284 -13.84 2.29 -10.21
C ILE A 284 -12.66 2.69 -11.10
N VAL A 285 -12.67 2.24 -12.35
CA VAL A 285 -11.64 2.55 -13.35
C VAL A 285 -12.30 2.85 -14.68
N GLY A 286 -12.01 4.03 -15.23
CA GLY A 286 -12.64 4.52 -16.45
C GLY A 286 -14.16 4.45 -16.34
N GLU A 287 -14.78 3.74 -17.28
CA GLU A 287 -16.24 3.63 -17.33
C GLU A 287 -16.79 2.49 -16.47
N HIS A 288 -15.92 1.65 -15.89
CA HIS A 288 -16.30 0.45 -15.18
C HIS A 288 -16.31 0.66 -13.67
N LEU A 289 -17.41 0.28 -13.03
CA LEU A 289 -17.55 0.15 -11.58
C LEU A 289 -17.75 -1.32 -11.26
N VAL A 290 -16.90 -1.88 -10.40
CA VAL A 290 -17.02 -3.24 -9.91
C VAL A 290 -17.41 -3.21 -8.43
N LEU A 291 -18.43 -3.98 -8.06
CA LEU A 291 -18.92 -4.12 -6.70
C LEU A 291 -18.96 -5.60 -6.32
N VAL A 292 -18.30 -5.95 -5.22
CA VAL A 292 -18.32 -7.25 -4.57
C VAL A 292 -19.11 -7.08 -3.27
N LEU A 293 -20.19 -7.85 -3.11
CA LEU A 293 -20.97 -7.95 -1.88
C LEU A 293 -20.64 -9.30 -1.22
N HIS A 294 -20.07 -9.24 -0.02
CA HIS A 294 -19.71 -10.41 0.76
C HIS A 294 -20.52 -10.44 2.07
N TYR A 295 -21.20 -11.55 2.34
CA TYR A 295 -22.05 -11.72 3.54
C TYR A 295 -21.46 -12.78 4.48
N ARG A 296 -21.61 -12.58 5.80
CA ARG A 296 -21.15 -13.55 6.81
C ARG A 296 -22.17 -14.65 7.09
N GLU A 297 -23.43 -14.46 6.72
CA GLU A 297 -24.50 -15.44 6.94
C GLU A 297 -24.32 -16.68 6.08
N ALA A 298 -24.34 -17.86 6.72
CA ALA A 298 -24.11 -19.16 6.08
C ALA A 298 -24.99 -19.46 4.83
N SER A 299 -26.13 -18.78 4.68
CA SER A 299 -27.06 -18.97 3.57
C SER A 299 -26.93 -17.92 2.46
N ALA A 300 -26.16 -16.86 2.67
CA ALA A 300 -26.03 -15.77 1.70
C ALA A 300 -24.93 -16.09 0.68
N GLU A 301 -25.22 -15.87 -0.60
CA GLU A 301 -24.25 -16.00 -1.68
C GLU A 301 -23.46 -14.69 -1.84
N ASP A 302 -22.20 -14.77 -2.27
CA ASP A 302 -21.42 -13.58 -2.61
C ASP A 302 -21.84 -13.12 -4.02
N LEU A 303 -21.94 -11.80 -4.20
CA LEU A 303 -22.42 -11.21 -5.44
C LEU A 303 -21.35 -10.29 -6.00
N VAL A 304 -21.05 -10.41 -7.30
CA VAL A 304 -20.17 -9.48 -8.01
C VAL A 304 -20.96 -8.83 -9.13
N TYR A 305 -20.88 -7.51 -9.24
CA TYR A 305 -21.52 -6.74 -10.29
C TYR A 305 -20.50 -5.84 -10.98
N ILE A 306 -20.58 -5.78 -12.30
CA ILE A 306 -19.77 -4.87 -13.12
C ILE A 306 -20.70 -4.00 -13.95
N TRP A 307 -20.63 -2.70 -13.75
CA TRP A 307 -21.44 -1.72 -14.46
C TRP A 307 -20.59 -0.77 -15.28
N GLU A 308 -21.14 -0.35 -16.40
CA GLU A 308 -20.76 0.91 -17.04
C GLU A 308 -21.47 2.05 -16.30
N TRP A 309 -20.78 2.72 -15.39
CA TRP A 309 -21.43 3.58 -14.39
C TRP A 309 -22.08 4.83 -14.99
N LYS A 310 -21.54 5.35 -16.11
CA LYS A 310 -22.08 6.52 -16.81
C LYS A 310 -23.47 6.25 -17.40
N THR A 311 -23.63 5.09 -18.04
CA THR A 311 -24.87 4.71 -18.74
C THR A 311 -25.81 3.89 -17.87
N GLY A 312 -25.30 3.31 -16.79
CA GLY A 312 -26.06 2.41 -15.96
C GLY A 312 -26.18 1.00 -16.57
N VAL A 313 -25.37 0.61 -17.54
CA VAL A 313 -25.47 -0.70 -18.17
C VAL A 313 -24.78 -1.76 -17.30
N LEU A 314 -25.48 -2.83 -16.91
CA LEU A 314 -24.86 -4.00 -16.24
C LEU A 314 -24.15 -4.84 -17.29
N LYS A 315 -22.82 -4.91 -17.21
CA LYS A 315 -21.98 -5.68 -18.13
C LYS A 315 -21.93 -7.15 -17.75
N MET A 316 -21.78 -7.42 -16.46
CA MET A 316 -21.56 -8.75 -15.92
C MET A 316 -22.07 -8.82 -14.47
N SER A 317 -22.64 -9.96 -14.10
CA SER A 317 -22.97 -10.29 -12.71
C SER A 317 -22.58 -11.73 -12.40
N LEU A 318 -21.95 -11.95 -11.25
CA LEU A 318 -21.64 -13.27 -10.72
C LEU A 318 -22.43 -13.47 -9.44
N ASN A 319 -23.01 -14.66 -9.31
CA ASN A 319 -23.50 -15.17 -8.05
C ASN A 319 -22.68 -16.42 -7.74
N VAL A 320 -21.92 -16.36 -6.65
CA VAL A 320 -21.01 -17.43 -6.24
C VAL A 320 -21.27 -17.79 -4.79
N ARG A 321 -20.78 -18.97 -4.40
CA ARG A 321 -20.93 -19.44 -3.03
C ARG A 321 -20.32 -18.44 -2.05
N GLN A 322 -20.86 -18.42 -0.84
CA GLN A 322 -20.31 -17.64 0.25
C GLN A 322 -18.80 -17.84 0.44
N HIS A 323 -18.11 -16.75 0.81
CA HIS A 323 -16.68 -16.69 1.06
C HIS A 323 -15.83 -17.05 -0.16
N THR A 324 -16.30 -16.72 -1.36
CA THR A 324 -15.51 -16.87 -2.61
C THR A 324 -14.69 -15.61 -2.86
N TYR A 325 -15.34 -14.46 -3.01
CA TYR A 325 -14.69 -13.20 -3.39
C TYR A 325 -14.98 -12.11 -2.35
N SER A 326 -13.94 -11.47 -1.84
CA SER A 326 -14.03 -10.41 -0.82
C SER A 326 -13.45 -9.06 -1.28
N GLY A 327 -12.76 -9.02 -2.41
CA GLY A 327 -12.13 -7.81 -2.94
C GLY A 327 -11.92 -7.90 -4.45
N VAL A 328 -11.51 -6.78 -5.05
CA VAL A 328 -11.24 -6.67 -6.48
C VAL A 328 -10.03 -5.78 -6.72
N ILE A 329 -9.24 -6.09 -7.75
CA ILE A 329 -8.20 -5.23 -8.29
C ILE A 329 -8.42 -5.06 -9.79
N PHE A 330 -8.31 -3.84 -10.32
CA PHE A 330 -8.10 -3.63 -11.74
C PHE A 330 -6.63 -3.85 -12.11
N LEU A 331 -6.38 -4.77 -13.04
CA LEU A 331 -5.06 -4.98 -13.64
C LEU A 331 -4.85 -4.06 -14.84
N THR A 332 -5.92 -3.85 -15.60
CA THR A 332 -6.06 -2.85 -16.69
C THR A 332 -7.50 -2.34 -16.66
N PRO A 333 -7.88 -1.31 -17.43
CA PRO A 333 -9.27 -0.87 -17.51
C PRO A 333 -10.28 -1.94 -17.98
N SER A 334 -9.80 -3.04 -18.57
CA SER A 334 -10.61 -4.17 -19.07
C SER A 334 -10.35 -5.49 -18.35
N LEU A 335 -9.35 -5.58 -17.47
CA LEU A 335 -9.00 -6.79 -16.74
C LEU A 335 -9.15 -6.57 -15.23
N ILE A 336 -9.90 -7.46 -14.59
CA ILE A 336 -10.05 -7.48 -13.13
C ILE A 336 -9.52 -8.78 -12.56
N LEU A 337 -9.05 -8.72 -11.32
CA LEU A 337 -8.61 -9.85 -10.53
C LEU A 337 -9.46 -9.95 -9.27
N LEU A 338 -10.01 -11.12 -9.02
CA LEU A 338 -10.79 -11.47 -7.83
C LEU A 338 -10.07 -12.60 -7.06
N PRO A 339 -9.58 -12.35 -5.83
CA PRO A 339 -8.99 -13.42 -5.02
C PRO A 339 -10.06 -14.42 -4.58
N ASN A 340 -9.88 -15.69 -4.94
CA ASN A 340 -10.81 -16.77 -4.64
C ASN A 340 -10.37 -17.54 -3.41
N THR A 341 -11.03 -17.30 -2.28
CA THR A 341 -10.68 -17.92 -1.00
C THR A 341 -11.03 -19.42 -0.99
N ARG A 342 -12.05 -19.86 -1.75
CA ARG A 342 -12.50 -21.26 -1.76
C ARG A 342 -11.60 -22.18 -2.57
N THR A 343 -11.09 -21.68 -3.69
CA THR A 343 -10.21 -22.46 -4.57
C THR A 343 -8.74 -22.18 -4.32
N ASN A 344 -8.41 -21.24 -3.43
CA ASN A 344 -7.06 -20.79 -3.17
C ASN A 344 -6.38 -20.33 -4.47
N THR A 345 -7.08 -19.49 -5.24
CA THR A 345 -6.62 -18.97 -6.54
C THR A 345 -6.78 -17.45 -6.63
N LEU A 346 -6.10 -16.83 -7.58
CA LEU A 346 -6.40 -15.48 -8.07
C LEU A 346 -7.08 -15.61 -9.43
N ASP A 347 -8.38 -15.31 -9.49
CA ASP A 347 -9.17 -15.45 -10.70
C ASP A 347 -9.16 -14.15 -11.50
N ILE A 348 -8.77 -14.21 -12.77
CA ILE A 348 -8.69 -13.05 -13.66
C ILE A 348 -9.81 -13.10 -14.67
N PHE A 349 -10.56 -12.01 -14.79
CA PHE A 349 -11.68 -11.86 -15.71
C PHE A 349 -11.42 -10.71 -16.68
N CYS A 350 -11.87 -10.90 -17.92
CA CYS A 350 -12.01 -9.80 -18.88
C CYS A 350 -13.40 -9.20 -18.74
N ILE A 351 -13.49 -7.88 -18.62
CA ILE A 351 -14.76 -7.17 -18.61
C ILE A 351 -15.37 -7.25 -20.01
N PRO A 352 -16.62 -7.76 -20.16
CA PRO A 352 -17.28 -7.82 -21.45
C PRO A 352 -17.54 -6.42 -22.03
N THR A 353 -17.27 -6.22 -23.32
CA THR A 353 -17.57 -4.94 -24.00
C THR A 353 -19.08 -4.69 -24.13
N LYS A 354 -19.87 -5.76 -24.18
CA LYS A 354 -21.34 -5.75 -24.22
C LYS A 354 -21.90 -6.49 -23.01
N PRO A 355 -23.11 -6.14 -22.53
CA PRO A 355 -23.82 -6.92 -21.53
C PRO A 355 -23.86 -8.40 -21.91
N THR A 356 -23.43 -9.25 -20.99
CA THR A 356 -23.56 -10.69 -21.14
C THR A 356 -24.54 -11.25 -20.13
N TYR A 357 -25.39 -12.16 -20.61
CA TYR A 357 -26.30 -12.94 -19.78
C TYR A 357 -25.76 -14.35 -19.52
N THR A 358 -24.65 -14.74 -20.17
CA THR A 358 -24.03 -16.03 -19.96
C THR A 358 -23.09 -15.97 -18.75
N PRO A 359 -22.99 -17.06 -17.96
CA PRO A 359 -21.99 -17.17 -16.91
C PRO A 359 -20.60 -16.90 -17.48
N VAL A 360 -19.90 -15.93 -16.90
CA VAL A 360 -18.53 -15.58 -17.30
C VAL A 360 -17.59 -16.39 -16.43
N ASN A 361 -16.69 -17.14 -17.08
CA ASN A 361 -15.62 -17.85 -16.40
C ASN A 361 -14.38 -16.96 -16.33
N PRO A 362 -13.47 -17.19 -15.36
CA PRO A 362 -12.14 -16.60 -15.41
C PRO A 362 -11.47 -16.93 -16.74
N ILE A 363 -10.79 -15.96 -17.34
CA ILE A 363 -9.94 -16.22 -18.52
C ILE A 363 -8.65 -16.95 -18.10
N LEU A 364 -8.25 -16.75 -16.85
CA LEU A 364 -7.06 -17.33 -16.24
C LEU A 364 -7.28 -17.43 -14.72
N SER A 365 -6.82 -18.52 -14.11
CA SER A 365 -6.71 -18.62 -12.65
C SER A 365 -5.27 -18.92 -12.27
N LEU A 366 -4.76 -18.21 -11.27
CA LEU A 366 -3.41 -18.37 -10.75
C LEU A 366 -3.50 -19.05 -9.40
N ASP A 367 -3.03 -20.29 -9.28
CA ASP A 367 -3.09 -21.02 -8.01
C ASP A 367 -2.14 -20.36 -7.01
N LEU A 368 -2.60 -20.21 -5.77
CA LEU A 368 -1.75 -19.85 -4.63
C LEU A 368 -1.06 -21.11 -4.08
N PRO A 369 -0.03 -20.98 -3.23
CA PRO A 369 0.62 -22.14 -2.64
C PRO A 369 -0.37 -23.01 -1.86
N THR A 370 -0.19 -24.32 -1.92
CA THR A 370 -1.07 -25.29 -1.25
C THR A 370 -0.94 -25.11 0.26
N LEU A 371 -2.09 -25.05 0.95
CA LEU A 371 -2.12 -24.96 2.41
C LEU A 371 -1.72 -26.29 3.05
N ALA A 372 -1.09 -26.24 4.21
CA ALA A 372 -0.78 -27.45 4.98
C ALA A 372 -2.06 -28.18 5.43
N GLU A 373 -1.94 -29.45 5.81
CA GLU A 373 -3.08 -30.26 6.26
C GLU A 373 -3.76 -29.61 7.49
N GLY A 374 -5.10 -29.57 7.48
CA GLY A 374 -5.88 -28.93 8.54
C GLY A 374 -5.91 -27.40 8.50
N ARG A 375 -5.15 -26.76 7.60
CA ARG A 375 -5.20 -25.31 7.37
C ARG A 375 -6.22 -24.96 6.28
N PHE A 376 -6.82 -23.78 6.41
CA PHE A 376 -7.71 -23.23 5.39
C PHE A 376 -7.62 -21.70 5.34
N LEU A 377 -7.88 -21.16 4.16
CA LEU A 377 -7.86 -19.72 3.93
C LEU A 377 -9.21 -19.13 4.39
N PHE A 378 -9.17 -18.23 5.36
CA PHE A 378 -10.36 -17.57 5.88
C PHE A 378 -10.77 -16.38 5.03
N SER A 379 -9.79 -15.58 4.62
CA SER A 379 -10.01 -14.38 3.83
C SER A 379 -8.76 -14.00 3.06
N ILE A 380 -8.96 -13.42 1.88
CA ILE A 380 -7.94 -12.68 1.15
C ILE A 380 -8.45 -11.26 0.95
N SER A 381 -7.82 -10.27 1.57
CA SER A 381 -8.01 -8.88 1.17
C SER A 381 -6.95 -8.50 0.13
N CYS A 382 -7.31 -7.57 -0.76
CA CYS A 382 -6.40 -7.14 -1.81
C CYS A 382 -6.54 -5.64 -2.08
N ARG A 383 -5.44 -5.00 -2.46
CA ARG A 383 -5.40 -3.59 -2.87
C ARG A 383 -4.29 -3.36 -3.88
N ALA A 384 -4.48 -2.39 -4.77
CA ALA A 384 -3.44 -1.92 -5.68
C ALA A 384 -3.72 -0.47 -6.08
N GLU A 385 -2.88 0.46 -5.64
CA GLU A 385 -3.01 1.90 -5.94
C GLU A 385 -1.71 2.44 -6.54
N PRO A 386 -1.76 3.44 -7.45
CA PRO A 386 -2.98 4.00 -8.04
C PRO A 386 -3.66 2.97 -8.93
N ASN A 387 -4.99 3.04 -9.06
CA ASN A 387 -5.72 2.29 -10.07
C ASN A 387 -5.28 2.65 -11.51
N PRO A 388 -5.36 1.73 -12.49
CA PRO A 388 -5.17 2.06 -13.90
C PRO A 388 -6.11 3.19 -14.33
N ILE A 389 -5.65 4.05 -15.23
CA ILE A 389 -6.48 5.11 -15.82
C ILE A 389 -6.92 4.61 -17.19
N ALA A 390 -8.20 4.69 -17.54
CA ALA A 390 -8.61 4.40 -18.90
C ALA A 390 -7.97 5.46 -19.81
N SER A 391 -7.15 5.03 -20.76
CA SER A 391 -6.55 5.91 -21.76
C SER A 391 -7.66 6.67 -22.47
N THR A 392 -7.94 7.89 -22.01
CA THR A 392 -9.07 8.65 -22.56
C THR A 392 -8.71 9.02 -24.00
N PRO A 393 -9.53 8.66 -25.00
CA PRO A 393 -9.46 9.31 -26.29
C PRO A 393 -9.92 10.75 -26.04
N SER A 394 -8.98 11.67 -25.77
CA SER A 394 -9.23 13.11 -25.61
C SER A 394 -10.45 13.42 -24.72
N SER A 395 -10.33 13.25 -23.39
CA SER A 395 -11.43 13.51 -22.46
C SER A 395 -12.03 14.92 -22.64
N PRO A 396 -13.35 15.05 -22.89
CA PRO A 396 -14.01 16.35 -22.99
C PRO A 396 -14.04 17.12 -21.65
N PHE A 397 -13.69 16.51 -20.51
CA PHE A 397 -13.69 17.18 -19.21
C PHE A 397 -12.51 18.13 -19.00
N ALA A 398 -11.35 17.85 -19.59
CA ALA A 398 -10.24 18.82 -19.66
C ALA A 398 -10.71 20.14 -20.31
N ASN A 399 -11.56 20.04 -21.34
CA ASN A 399 -12.11 21.20 -22.03
C ASN A 399 -13.36 21.81 -21.35
N ALA A 400 -14.18 21.01 -20.66
CA ALA A 400 -15.42 21.48 -20.02
C ALA A 400 -15.16 22.37 -18.79
N ALA A 401 -14.03 22.18 -18.09
CA ALA A 401 -13.61 23.08 -17.00
C ALA A 401 -13.35 24.51 -17.51
N SER A 402 -13.01 24.69 -18.79
CA SER A 402 -12.73 25.99 -19.39
C SER A 402 -13.94 26.68 -20.03
N THR A 403 -15.10 26.03 -20.15
CA THR A 403 -16.31 26.60 -20.76
C THR A 403 -17.32 27.12 -19.73
N ALA A 404 -16.85 27.52 -18.54
CA ALA A 404 -17.66 28.28 -17.61
C ALA A 404 -18.27 29.49 -18.32
N ILE A 405 -19.61 29.51 -18.35
CA ILE A 405 -20.45 30.53 -18.97
C ILE A 405 -19.95 31.91 -18.52
N PRO A 406 -19.70 32.87 -19.43
CA PRO A 406 -19.34 34.22 -19.04
C PRO A 406 -20.44 34.74 -18.11
N SER A 407 -20.08 34.99 -16.85
CA SER A 407 -20.96 35.62 -15.88
C SER A 407 -21.43 36.95 -16.48
N THR A 408 -22.65 36.98 -17.00
CA THR A 408 -23.29 38.19 -17.50
C THR A 408 -23.38 39.17 -16.34
N SER A 409 -22.57 40.22 -16.42
CA SER A 409 -22.55 41.35 -15.50
C SER A 409 -23.92 42.02 -15.47
N GLY A 410 -24.74 41.69 -14.46
CA GLY A 410 -26.07 42.27 -14.30
C GLY A 410 -26.58 42.12 -12.87
N HIS A 411 -26.41 43.18 -12.08
CA HIS A 411 -27.01 43.43 -10.76
C HIS A 411 -26.67 42.45 -9.63
N GLN A 412 -25.66 42.84 -8.84
CA GLN A 412 -25.39 42.34 -7.49
C GLN A 412 -26.54 42.73 -6.54
N THR A 413 -27.43 41.78 -6.24
CA THR A 413 -28.20 41.78 -5.00
C THR A 413 -27.37 41.09 -3.92
N LYS A 414 -27.25 41.74 -2.75
CA LYS A 414 -26.33 41.45 -1.64
C LYS A 414 -26.65 40.20 -0.80
N ASP A 415 -27.40 39.23 -1.32
CA ASP A 415 -27.65 37.96 -0.65
C ASP A 415 -26.60 36.95 -1.11
N VAL A 416 -25.46 36.98 -0.42
CA VAL A 416 -24.41 35.94 -0.55
C VAL A 416 -24.95 34.67 0.09
N THR A 417 -25.74 33.91 -0.68
CA THR A 417 -25.83 32.47 -0.43
C THR A 417 -24.42 31.92 -0.48
N PRO A 418 -24.01 31.04 0.44
CA PRO A 418 -22.69 30.42 0.40
C PRO A 418 -22.58 29.61 -0.90
N GLU A 419 -22.08 30.24 -1.96
CA GLU A 419 -21.76 29.58 -3.21
C GLU A 419 -20.76 28.48 -2.86
N SER A 420 -21.12 27.24 -3.19
CA SER A 420 -20.32 26.06 -2.92
C SER A 420 -18.97 26.23 -3.62
N ARG A 421 -17.96 26.64 -2.84
CA ARG A 421 -16.59 26.79 -3.33
C ARG A 421 -16.13 25.42 -3.83
N LYS A 422 -16.03 25.26 -5.15
CA LYS A 422 -15.51 24.04 -5.76
C LYS A 422 -14.13 23.78 -5.17
N VAL A 423 -13.97 22.67 -4.47
CA VAL A 423 -12.67 22.34 -3.87
C VAL A 423 -11.77 21.79 -4.97
N ASP A 424 -10.54 22.27 -5.00
CA ASP A 424 -9.55 21.82 -5.95
C ASP A 424 -8.93 20.49 -5.50
N VAL A 425 -9.37 19.44 -6.17
CA VAL A 425 -8.96 18.04 -5.96
C VAL A 425 -7.87 17.59 -6.94
N THR A 426 -7.36 18.50 -7.77
CA THR A 426 -6.30 18.16 -8.72
C THR A 426 -4.99 17.89 -7.96
N PRO A 427 -4.30 16.78 -8.29
CA PRO A 427 -3.03 16.46 -7.68
C PRO A 427 -2.01 17.55 -8.02
N THR A 428 -1.31 18.05 -7.01
CA THR A 428 -0.44 19.23 -7.12
C THR A 428 0.97 18.92 -7.61
N ARG A 429 1.28 17.63 -7.81
CA ARG A 429 2.64 17.13 -7.99
C ARG A 429 3.07 17.02 -9.45
N PRO A 430 4.34 17.25 -9.79
CA PRO A 430 4.85 17.25 -11.17
C PRO A 430 4.64 15.97 -11.97
N PHE A 431 4.54 14.83 -11.30
CA PHE A 431 4.44 13.50 -11.89
C PHE A 431 3.63 12.58 -10.98
N LEU A 432 3.07 11.50 -11.50
CA LEU A 432 2.23 10.53 -10.78
C LEU A 432 2.88 9.14 -10.80
N PRO A 433 2.58 8.23 -9.85
CA PRO A 433 3.06 6.86 -9.95
C PRO A 433 2.42 6.22 -11.18
N ASN A 434 3.19 5.46 -11.95
CA ASN A 434 2.61 4.72 -13.06
C ASN A 434 1.79 3.54 -12.50
N ALA A 435 0.48 3.58 -12.71
CA ALA A 435 -0.41 2.51 -12.30
C ALA A 435 0.04 1.15 -12.86
N GLU A 436 0.50 1.05 -14.12
CA GLU A 436 0.91 -0.24 -14.69
C GLU A 436 2.02 -0.93 -13.89
N HIS A 437 2.89 -0.15 -13.25
CA HIS A 437 4.01 -0.66 -12.45
C HIS A 437 3.71 -0.70 -10.95
N ALA A 438 2.51 -0.31 -10.52
CA ALA A 438 2.13 -0.38 -9.11
C ALA A 438 2.17 -1.82 -8.59
N ILE A 439 2.36 -1.98 -7.28
CA ILE A 439 2.25 -3.28 -6.63
C ILE A 439 0.79 -3.61 -6.33
N CYS A 440 0.45 -4.88 -6.44
CA CYS A 440 -0.73 -5.50 -5.87
C CYS A 440 -0.32 -6.19 -4.57
N ILE A 441 -1.08 -5.95 -3.52
CA ILE A 441 -0.94 -6.66 -2.25
C ILE A 441 -2.12 -7.58 -2.02
N PHE A 442 -1.84 -8.73 -1.44
CA PHE A 442 -2.82 -9.70 -0.99
C PHE A 442 -2.50 -10.03 0.47
N SER A 443 -3.41 -9.70 1.38
CA SER A 443 -3.29 -10.08 2.79
C SER A 443 -4.17 -11.30 3.03
N LEU A 444 -3.52 -12.43 3.24
CA LEU A 444 -4.12 -13.73 3.47
C LEU A 444 -4.24 -13.94 4.98
N ARG A 445 -5.39 -14.45 5.43
CA ARG A 445 -5.57 -14.95 6.80
C ARG A 445 -5.78 -16.45 6.76
N ILE A 446 -4.80 -17.20 7.25
CA ILE A 446 -4.84 -18.67 7.28
C ILE A 446 -5.15 -19.13 8.70
N ILE A 447 -6.14 -20.01 8.85
CA ILE A 447 -6.59 -20.56 10.13
C ILE A 447 -6.62 -22.10 10.09
N GLY A 448 -6.80 -22.73 11.25
CA GLY A 448 -6.78 -24.19 11.44
C GLY A 448 -5.41 -24.71 11.90
N GLY A 449 -5.30 -26.01 12.16
CA GLY A 449 -4.12 -26.65 12.77
C GLY A 449 -4.07 -26.52 14.30
N ASP A 450 -3.06 -27.15 14.93
CA ASP A 450 -2.82 -27.13 16.39
C ASP A 450 -2.26 -25.79 16.90
N THR A 451 -2.38 -24.70 16.14
CA THR A 451 -1.88 -23.40 16.60
C THR A 451 -2.84 -22.79 17.61
N ASP A 452 -2.32 -22.42 18.78
CA ASP A 452 -3.00 -21.66 19.84
C ASP A 452 -3.45 -20.24 19.43
N HIS A 453 -3.38 -19.89 18.14
CA HIS A 453 -3.76 -18.59 17.59
C HIS A 453 -5.12 -18.66 16.89
N PRO A 454 -6.24 -18.41 17.60
CA PRO A 454 -7.59 -18.47 17.01
C PRO A 454 -7.80 -17.46 15.87
N LEU A 455 -6.95 -16.43 15.80
CA LEU A 455 -7.03 -15.37 14.79
C LEU A 455 -6.36 -15.72 13.46
N GLY A 456 -5.58 -16.80 13.40
CA GLY A 456 -4.81 -17.17 12.22
C GLY A 456 -3.55 -16.31 12.00
N CYS A 457 -2.70 -16.79 11.10
CA CYS A 457 -1.50 -16.09 10.63
C CYS A 457 -1.88 -15.13 9.50
N PRO A 458 -1.77 -13.80 9.68
CA PRO A 458 -1.77 -12.87 8.57
C PRO A 458 -0.44 -12.94 7.80
N ILE A 459 -0.55 -13.10 6.48
CA ILE A 459 0.59 -13.11 5.57
C ILE A 459 0.29 -12.17 4.42
N THR A 460 1.29 -11.37 4.02
CA THR A 460 1.15 -10.48 2.87
C THR A 460 1.97 -10.98 1.69
N MET A 461 1.31 -11.19 0.55
CA MET A 461 1.95 -11.41 -0.75
C MET A 461 1.95 -10.11 -1.56
N VAL A 462 3.10 -9.76 -2.12
CA VAL A 462 3.30 -8.57 -2.97
C VAL A 462 3.71 -9.02 -4.38
N VAL A 463 3.15 -8.39 -5.41
CA VAL A 463 3.48 -8.64 -6.83
C VAL A 463 3.32 -7.35 -7.64
N HIS A 464 4.12 -7.11 -8.67
CA HIS A 464 3.83 -5.99 -9.58
C HIS A 464 2.61 -6.28 -10.46
N ARG A 465 1.75 -5.28 -10.64
CA ARG A 465 0.58 -5.35 -11.53
C ARG A 465 0.98 -5.71 -12.96
N SER A 466 2.01 -5.08 -13.51
CA SER A 466 2.54 -5.38 -14.85
C SER A 466 2.91 -6.85 -15.03
N ALA A 467 3.50 -7.48 -14.01
CA ALA A 467 3.86 -8.90 -14.07
C ALA A 467 2.63 -9.81 -14.17
N LEU A 468 1.53 -9.48 -13.49
CA LEU A 468 0.26 -10.19 -13.65
C LEU A 468 -0.33 -9.99 -15.06
N VAL A 469 -0.29 -8.76 -15.58
CA VAL A 469 -0.74 -8.46 -16.95
C VAL A 469 0.08 -9.22 -17.99
N ASP A 470 1.41 -9.31 -17.83
CA ASP A 470 2.29 -10.04 -18.73
C ASP A 470 2.01 -11.55 -18.72
N ILE A 471 1.64 -12.11 -17.57
CA ILE A 471 1.15 -13.49 -17.49
C ILE A 471 -0.14 -13.63 -18.31
N VAL A 472 -1.11 -12.72 -18.19
CA VAL A 472 -2.36 -12.80 -18.97
C VAL A 472 -2.08 -12.71 -20.47
N LYS A 473 -1.22 -11.78 -20.91
CA LYS A 473 -0.80 -11.65 -22.33
C LYS A 473 -0.15 -12.93 -22.85
N ARG A 474 0.69 -13.59 -22.05
CA ARG A 474 1.38 -14.82 -22.45
C ARG A 474 0.44 -16.02 -22.48
N GLU A 475 -0.44 -16.13 -21.50
CA GLU A 475 -1.19 -17.36 -21.22
C GLU A 475 -2.59 -17.36 -21.83
N ALA A 476 -3.13 -16.18 -22.15
CA ALA A 476 -4.44 -15.97 -22.75
C ALA A 476 -4.41 -14.98 -23.95
N PRO A 477 -3.47 -15.06 -24.90
CA PRO A 477 -3.19 -14.01 -25.90
C PRO A 477 -4.38 -13.57 -26.78
N ASN A 478 -5.44 -14.39 -26.84
CA ASN A 478 -6.65 -14.07 -27.60
C ASN A 478 -7.64 -13.17 -26.85
N PHE A 479 -7.38 -12.80 -25.59
CA PHE A 479 -8.32 -11.99 -24.79
C PHE A 479 -8.55 -10.59 -25.41
N ASP A 480 -7.55 -10.02 -26.08
CA ASP A 480 -7.66 -8.72 -26.75
C ASP A 480 -8.46 -8.78 -28.08
N ALA A 481 -8.51 -9.94 -28.73
CA ALA A 481 -9.06 -10.08 -30.10
C ALA A 481 -10.59 -9.95 -30.16
N GLU A 482 -11.29 -10.33 -29.08
CA GLU A 482 -12.76 -10.29 -29.02
C GLU A 482 -13.32 -8.87 -28.82
N GLY A 483 -12.49 -7.92 -28.36
CA GLY A 483 -12.87 -6.51 -28.26
C GLY A 483 -12.90 -5.78 -29.60
N GLY A 484 -12.13 -6.25 -30.59
CA GLY A 484 -11.89 -5.52 -31.85
C GLY A 484 -12.52 -6.13 -33.10
N SER A 485 -12.90 -7.41 -33.10
CA SER A 485 -13.43 -8.06 -34.29
C SER A 485 -14.64 -8.92 -33.95
N GLY A 486 -15.83 -8.46 -34.36
CA GLY A 486 -17.02 -9.30 -34.32
C GLY A 486 -16.72 -10.60 -35.04
N ALA A 487 -16.71 -11.70 -34.28
CA ALA A 487 -16.54 -13.05 -34.78
C ALA A 487 -17.53 -13.26 -35.94
N LYS A 488 -17.00 -13.27 -37.16
CA LYS A 488 -17.68 -13.86 -38.30
C LYS A 488 -17.58 -15.37 -38.14
N ASP A 489 -18.29 -15.92 -37.15
CA ASP A 489 -18.67 -17.33 -37.17
C ASP A 489 -19.76 -17.51 -38.23
N GLY A 490 -19.34 -17.34 -39.48
CA GLY A 490 -20.05 -17.79 -40.67
C GLY A 490 -19.77 -19.28 -40.86
N GLY A 491 -20.19 -20.09 -39.89
CA GLY A 491 -20.40 -21.52 -40.11
C GLY A 491 -21.52 -21.69 -41.12
N SER A 492 -21.14 -21.93 -42.39
CA SER A 492 -22.05 -22.25 -43.48
C SER A 492 -22.89 -23.48 -43.12
N ILE A 493 -24.14 -23.24 -42.69
CA ILE A 493 -25.20 -24.24 -42.69
C ILE A 493 -25.97 -24.04 -44.00
N GLY A 494 -26.10 -25.13 -44.76
CA GLY A 494 -26.58 -25.16 -46.13
C GLY A 494 -27.96 -24.56 -46.35
N ASN A 495 -28.12 -23.99 -47.55
CA ASN A 495 -29.35 -23.50 -48.15
C ASN A 495 -30.50 -24.51 -48.03
N GLN A 496 -31.61 -24.09 -47.43
CA GLN A 496 -32.93 -24.48 -47.88
C GLN A 496 -33.75 -23.23 -48.15
N GLU A 497 -34.11 -23.08 -49.43
CA GLU A 497 -35.01 -22.07 -49.95
C GLU A 497 -36.42 -22.26 -49.37
N THR A 498 -36.97 -21.21 -48.77
CA THR A 498 -38.42 -20.98 -48.80
C THR A 498 -38.71 -19.51 -49.02
N THR A 499 -39.32 -19.26 -50.17
CA THR A 499 -39.91 -18.02 -50.67
C THR A 499 -41.08 -17.55 -49.81
N GLY A 500 -41.17 -16.24 -49.50
CA GLY A 500 -42.32 -15.69 -48.76
C GLY A 500 -42.33 -14.17 -48.56
N ARG A 501 -42.72 -13.47 -49.64
CA ARG A 501 -43.29 -12.11 -49.84
C ARG A 501 -43.78 -11.26 -48.62
N SER A 502 -43.32 -10.00 -48.63
CA SER A 502 -43.95 -8.67 -48.33
C SER A 502 -44.92 -8.44 -47.15
N ASP A 503 -44.62 -7.46 -46.27
CA ASP A 503 -45.15 -6.06 -46.30
C ASP A 503 -45.07 -5.33 -44.93
N ARG A 504 -44.83 -4.01 -45.02
CA ARG A 504 -45.28 -2.87 -44.18
C ARG A 504 -44.84 -2.65 -42.71
N GLU A 505 -44.17 -1.50 -42.55
CA GLU A 505 -44.41 -0.39 -41.60
C GLU A 505 -45.19 -0.66 -40.30
N SER A 506 -44.54 -0.43 -39.15
CA SER A 506 -45.06 0.52 -38.14
C SER A 506 -43.98 0.92 -37.15
N SER A 507 -43.67 2.22 -37.14
CA SER A 507 -42.93 2.92 -36.09
C SER A 507 -43.75 2.96 -34.80
N GLY A 508 -43.31 2.23 -33.78
CA GLY A 508 -43.80 2.33 -32.40
C GLY A 508 -42.62 2.51 -31.46
N ALA A 509 -42.46 3.71 -30.91
CA ALA A 509 -41.54 3.98 -29.82
C ALA A 509 -42.11 3.35 -28.54
N GLY A 510 -41.70 2.10 -28.28
CA GLY A 510 -41.95 1.42 -27.02
C GLY A 510 -40.87 1.80 -26.01
N GLU A 511 -41.29 2.38 -24.88
CA GLU A 511 -40.49 2.43 -23.66
C GLU A 511 -40.10 0.99 -23.29
N PHE A 512 -38.79 0.72 -23.23
CA PHE A 512 -38.27 -0.51 -22.64
C PHE A 512 -38.31 -0.35 -21.11
N PRO A 513 -39.14 -1.10 -20.37
CA PRO A 513 -38.93 -1.20 -18.94
C PRO A 513 -37.60 -1.94 -18.71
N PHE A 514 -36.72 -1.34 -17.92
CA PHE A 514 -35.53 -2.01 -17.41
C PHE A 514 -35.98 -3.30 -16.69
N PRO A 515 -35.33 -4.45 -16.91
CA PRO A 515 -35.62 -5.64 -16.14
C PRO A 515 -35.20 -5.38 -14.68
N THR A 516 -36.17 -5.13 -13.82
CA THR A 516 -36.00 -5.38 -12.39
C THR A 516 -35.78 -6.88 -12.21
N PRO A 517 -34.75 -7.32 -11.47
CA PRO A 517 -34.63 -8.73 -11.10
C PRO A 517 -35.87 -9.09 -10.28
N GLY A 518 -36.76 -9.89 -10.86
CA GLY A 518 -37.97 -10.34 -10.18
C GLY A 518 -37.63 -11.17 -8.94
N PRO A 519 -38.47 -11.15 -7.89
CA PRO A 519 -38.23 -11.95 -6.70
C PRO A 519 -38.39 -13.44 -7.05
N SER A 520 -37.29 -14.18 -6.87
CA SER A 520 -37.26 -15.64 -6.66
C SER A 520 -38.13 -16.49 -7.60
N THR A 521 -37.84 -16.51 -8.90
CA THR A 521 -37.97 -17.77 -9.65
C THR A 521 -36.81 -18.66 -9.22
N SER A 522 -37.09 -19.88 -8.76
CA SER A 522 -36.05 -20.82 -8.34
C SER A 522 -35.07 -21.02 -9.49
N TYR A 523 -33.92 -20.35 -9.45
CA TYR A 523 -32.79 -20.63 -10.31
C TYR A 523 -32.38 -22.06 -9.98
N SER A 524 -32.78 -23.00 -10.82
CA SER A 524 -32.25 -24.35 -10.79
C SER A 524 -30.75 -24.21 -10.90
N TYR A 525 -30.07 -24.49 -9.79
CA TYR A 525 -28.63 -24.49 -9.63
C TYR A 525 -28.00 -25.08 -10.89
N PHE A 526 -27.44 -24.22 -11.76
CA PHE A 526 -26.46 -24.69 -12.72
C PHE A 526 -25.29 -25.15 -11.87
N ARG A 527 -25.26 -26.45 -11.54
CA ARG A 527 -23.99 -27.11 -11.24
C ARG A 527 -23.09 -26.69 -12.38
N TYR A 528 -21.94 -26.10 -12.05
CA TYR A 528 -20.77 -26.07 -12.90
C TYR A 528 -20.52 -27.50 -13.37
N SER A 529 -21.19 -27.92 -14.45
CA SER A 529 -20.97 -29.20 -15.08
C SER A 529 -19.62 -29.07 -15.73
N GLN A 530 -18.63 -29.81 -15.22
CA GLN A 530 -17.22 -29.86 -15.62
C GLN A 530 -16.98 -30.22 -17.11
N THR A 531 -17.98 -30.16 -17.96
CA THR A 531 -17.95 -30.58 -19.35
C THR A 531 -17.92 -29.36 -20.26
N GLY A 532 -16.71 -28.92 -20.66
CA GLY A 532 -16.58 -28.20 -21.93
C GLY A 532 -15.34 -27.35 -22.14
N GLY A 533 -14.85 -26.65 -21.11
CA GLY A 533 -13.67 -25.81 -21.24
C GLY A 533 -13.19 -25.38 -19.87
N ARG A 534 -12.24 -26.14 -19.29
CA ARG A 534 -11.53 -25.66 -18.11
C ARG A 534 -10.73 -24.44 -18.56
N TYR A 535 -10.98 -23.31 -17.92
CA TYR A 535 -10.05 -22.18 -18.00
C TYR A 535 -8.67 -22.63 -17.53
N LYS A 536 -7.63 -21.93 -17.97
CA LYS A 536 -6.27 -22.31 -17.66
C LYS A 536 -5.96 -21.95 -16.21
N ALA A 537 -5.68 -22.96 -15.38
CA ALA A 537 -5.11 -22.79 -14.06
C ALA A 537 -3.59 -22.92 -14.15
N ILE A 538 -2.85 -22.02 -13.52
CA ILE A 538 -1.38 -22.06 -13.48
C ILE A 538 -0.93 -22.25 -12.03
N PRO A 539 -0.19 -23.33 -11.72
CA PRO A 539 0.32 -23.57 -10.37
C PRO A 539 1.25 -22.46 -9.88
N TYR A 540 1.22 -22.15 -8.58
CA TYR A 540 2.10 -21.14 -7.95
C TYR A 540 3.57 -21.36 -8.33
N SER A 541 4.06 -22.59 -8.28
CA SER A 541 5.45 -22.94 -8.59
C SER A 541 5.91 -22.52 -10.01
N VAL A 542 4.97 -22.25 -10.92
CA VAL A 542 5.24 -21.83 -12.29
C VAL A 542 5.19 -20.30 -12.43
N TRP A 543 4.17 -19.63 -11.87
CA TRP A 543 3.97 -18.19 -12.09
C TRP A 543 4.50 -17.31 -10.96
N GLY A 544 4.53 -17.82 -9.72
CA GLY A 544 4.65 -17.03 -8.50
C GLY A 544 6.07 -16.66 -8.09
N PRO A 545 6.97 -17.63 -7.79
CA PRO A 545 8.25 -17.35 -7.14
C PRO A 545 9.09 -16.23 -7.79
N PRO A 546 9.20 -16.12 -9.13
CA PRO A 546 10.03 -15.08 -9.75
C PRO A 546 9.52 -13.65 -9.55
N ILE A 547 8.22 -13.45 -9.36
CA ILE A 547 7.58 -12.11 -9.39
C ILE A 547 6.86 -11.74 -8.09
N THR A 548 6.84 -12.64 -7.11
CA THR A 548 6.17 -12.42 -5.82
C THR A 548 7.17 -12.22 -4.69
N ARG A 549 6.75 -11.51 -3.64
CA ARG A 549 7.39 -11.47 -2.33
C ARG A 549 6.37 -11.81 -1.26
N TRP A 550 6.72 -12.69 -0.34
CA TRP A 550 5.92 -12.97 0.84
C TRP A 550 6.54 -12.32 2.06
N LEU A 551 5.70 -11.71 2.89
CA LEU A 551 6.06 -11.06 4.13
C LEU A 551 5.23 -11.71 5.24
N ASN A 552 5.91 -12.21 6.29
CA ASN A 552 5.23 -12.57 7.52
C ASN A 552 4.77 -11.25 8.18
N THR A 553 3.47 -11.14 8.43
CA THR A 553 2.88 -9.96 9.04
C THR A 553 2.10 -10.29 10.31
N ASP A 554 2.41 -11.42 10.96
CA ASP A 554 1.76 -11.91 12.19
C ASP A 554 1.77 -10.89 13.32
N SER A 555 2.90 -10.21 13.48
CA SER A 555 3.15 -9.21 14.51
C SER A 555 2.86 -7.78 14.05
N VAL A 556 2.35 -7.61 12.82
CA VAL A 556 2.07 -6.31 12.21
C VAL A 556 0.56 -6.09 12.11
N PRO A 557 0.02 -4.97 12.60
CA PRO A 557 -1.35 -4.54 12.36
C PRO A 557 -1.66 -4.36 10.85
N THR A 558 -1.99 -5.44 10.14
CA THR A 558 -2.40 -5.43 8.72
C THR A 558 -3.87 -5.13 8.51
N ARG A 559 -4.56 -4.67 9.56
CA ARG A 559 -6.00 -4.35 9.51
C ARG A 559 -6.31 -3.16 8.61
N TRP A 560 -5.29 -2.41 8.21
CA TRP A 560 -5.42 -1.22 7.40
C TRP A 560 -5.23 -1.52 5.91
N ILE A 561 -6.15 -1.04 5.07
CA ILE A 561 -6.20 -1.37 3.62
C ILE A 561 -5.41 -0.42 2.72
N THR A 562 -5.17 0.82 3.13
CA THR A 562 -4.49 1.86 2.33
C THR A 562 -3.00 1.98 2.65
N THR A 563 -2.32 0.83 2.72
CA THR A 563 -0.90 0.71 3.06
C THR A 563 0.03 0.76 1.86
N THR A 564 -0.50 0.91 0.64
CA THR A 564 0.29 0.88 -0.61
C THR A 564 -0.03 2.02 -1.53
N CYS A 565 0.99 2.56 -2.21
CA CYS A 565 0.83 3.47 -3.32
C CYS A 565 2.03 3.35 -4.28
N GLY A 566 1.75 3.21 -5.58
CA GLY A 566 2.76 2.95 -6.60
C GLY A 566 3.51 1.66 -6.31
N GLN A 567 4.83 1.74 -6.19
CA GLN A 567 5.71 0.60 -5.95
C GLN A 567 6.09 0.42 -4.47
N ARG A 568 5.33 1.05 -3.56
CA ARG A 568 5.68 1.10 -2.13
C ARG A 568 4.58 0.53 -1.25
N LEU A 569 5.02 -0.11 -0.16
CA LEU A 569 4.21 -0.63 0.93
C LEU A 569 4.72 -0.02 2.24
N VAL A 570 3.83 0.42 3.12
CA VAL A 570 4.17 0.84 4.49
C VAL A 570 3.49 -0.06 5.51
N LEU A 571 4.20 -0.41 6.57
CA LEU A 571 3.67 -1.14 7.72
C LEU A 571 4.34 -0.63 8.99
N THR A 572 3.67 -0.76 10.14
CA THR A 572 4.34 -0.58 11.43
C THR A 572 5.26 -1.76 11.69
N ALA A 573 6.44 -1.52 12.28
CA ALA A 573 7.29 -2.61 12.72
C ALA A 573 6.56 -3.42 13.80
N ALA A 574 6.69 -4.73 13.68
CA ALA A 574 6.32 -5.68 14.71
C ALA A 574 6.95 -5.30 16.05
N VAL A 575 6.18 -5.41 17.13
CA VAL A 575 6.79 -5.43 18.46
C VAL A 575 6.28 -6.64 19.23
N ASP A 576 7.22 -7.47 19.64
CA ASP A 576 6.94 -8.67 20.43
C ASP A 576 6.42 -8.31 21.84
N GLU A 577 6.62 -7.06 22.29
CA GLU A 577 6.08 -6.52 23.54
C GLU A 577 5.66 -5.06 23.32
N THR A 578 4.46 -4.64 23.73
CA THR A 578 3.99 -3.25 23.57
C THR A 578 5.01 -2.28 24.17
N PRO A 579 5.84 -1.61 23.35
CA PRO A 579 6.94 -0.86 23.90
C PRO A 579 6.35 0.43 24.44
N SER A 580 6.75 0.80 25.66
CA SER A 580 6.40 2.08 26.26
C SER A 580 6.95 3.30 25.47
N SER A 581 7.48 3.10 24.26
CA SER A 581 8.09 4.10 23.39
C SER A 581 7.47 4.18 21.99
N GLY A 582 6.50 3.34 21.63
CA GLY A 582 5.92 3.25 20.27
C GLY A 582 6.77 2.41 19.30
N CYS A 583 6.38 2.37 18.03
CA CYS A 583 7.00 1.48 17.02
C CYS A 583 7.48 2.30 15.81
N PRO A 584 8.67 2.05 15.25
CA PRO A 584 9.00 2.62 13.95
C PRO A 584 8.06 2.07 12.89
N TYR A 585 7.82 2.82 11.82
CA TYR A 585 7.21 2.24 10.62
C TYR A 585 8.28 1.98 9.58
N VAL A 586 7.98 1.03 8.69
CA VAL A 586 8.89 0.54 7.66
C VAL A 586 8.23 0.77 6.31
N VAL A 587 8.99 1.30 5.36
CA VAL A 587 8.57 1.43 3.96
C VAL A 587 9.38 0.45 3.14
N TRP A 588 8.69 -0.45 2.43
CA TRP A 588 9.25 -1.34 1.42
C TRP A 588 9.05 -0.71 0.05
N ASP A 589 10.14 -0.46 -0.68
CA ASP A 589 10.14 0.05 -2.04
C ASP A 589 10.58 -1.06 -3.01
N PHE A 590 9.67 -1.42 -3.90
CA PHE A 590 9.84 -2.45 -4.93
C PHE A 590 10.27 -1.85 -6.28
N CYS A 591 10.55 -0.54 -6.35
CA CYS A 591 11.10 0.08 -7.54
C CYS A 591 12.49 -0.47 -7.86
N GLN A 592 12.62 -1.19 -8.98
CA GLN A 592 13.86 -1.89 -9.35
C GLN A 592 15.08 -0.96 -9.45
N ASP A 593 14.89 0.28 -9.90
CA ASP A 593 15.99 1.24 -9.96
C ASP A 593 16.43 1.70 -8.56
N ASN A 594 15.48 1.92 -7.64
CA ASN A 594 15.79 2.24 -6.25
C ASN A 594 16.49 1.06 -5.56
N VAL A 595 16.03 -0.17 -5.80
CA VAL A 595 16.69 -1.39 -5.31
C VAL A 595 18.14 -1.44 -5.78
N ARG A 596 18.38 -1.26 -7.08
CA ARG A 596 19.73 -1.26 -7.66
C ARG A 596 20.61 -0.15 -7.08
N LYS A 597 20.14 1.10 -7.10
CA LYS A 597 20.86 2.28 -6.57
C LYS A 597 21.24 2.09 -5.10
N MET A 598 20.31 1.59 -4.28
CA MET A 598 20.57 1.35 -2.86
C MET A 598 21.49 0.17 -2.62
N GLY A 599 21.40 -0.91 -3.41
CA GLY A 599 22.34 -2.01 -3.37
C GLY A 599 23.77 -1.57 -3.67
N GLU A 600 23.96 -0.76 -4.72
CA GLU A 600 25.25 -0.15 -5.06
C GLU A 600 25.77 0.75 -3.92
N LYS A 601 24.90 1.58 -3.34
CA LYS A 601 25.25 2.49 -2.24
C LYS A 601 25.62 1.76 -0.96
N MET A 602 24.85 0.74 -0.56
CA MET A 602 25.15 -0.08 0.63
C MET A 602 26.47 -0.84 0.45
N LYS A 603 26.73 -1.38 -0.75
CA LYS A 603 28.01 -2.01 -1.06
C LYS A 603 29.17 -1.03 -0.93
N ALA A 604 29.05 0.17 -1.48
CA ALA A 604 30.09 1.19 -1.38
C ALA A 604 30.37 1.62 0.07
N GLU A 605 29.33 1.76 0.91
CA GLU A 605 29.49 2.08 2.33
C GLU A 605 30.13 0.93 3.12
N LEU A 606 29.78 -0.34 2.83
CA LEU A 606 30.45 -1.50 3.42
C LEU A 606 31.95 -1.54 3.06
N GLU A 607 32.30 -1.33 1.79
CA GLU A 607 33.71 -1.25 1.36
C GLU A 607 34.45 -0.09 2.05
N LYS A 608 33.79 1.04 2.27
CA LYS A 608 34.35 2.20 2.99
C LYS A 608 34.60 1.86 4.46
N GLU A 609 33.66 1.18 5.12
CA GLU A 609 33.79 0.74 6.51
C GLU A 609 34.89 -0.32 6.67
N GLU A 610 34.98 -1.30 5.77
CA GLU A 610 36.09 -2.27 5.76
C GLU A 610 37.45 -1.59 5.62
N ARG A 611 37.57 -0.57 4.74
CA ARG A 611 38.81 0.23 4.60
C ARG A 611 39.14 1.02 5.87
N ARG A 612 38.12 1.52 6.59
CA ARG A 612 38.31 2.18 7.89
C ARG A 612 38.82 1.20 8.94
N GLN A 613 38.18 0.03 9.03
CA GLN A 613 38.58 -1.03 9.97
C GLN A 613 40.00 -1.54 9.69
N ASP A 614 40.39 -1.71 8.42
CA ASP A 614 41.76 -2.05 8.03
C ASP A 614 42.75 -0.92 8.40
N ARG A 615 42.39 0.34 8.17
CA ARG A 615 43.21 1.49 8.59
C ARG A 615 43.40 1.51 10.10
N ASP A 616 42.35 1.27 10.88
CA ASP A 616 42.40 1.26 12.34
C ASP A 616 43.12 0.03 12.89
N ARG A 617 43.00 -1.13 12.22
CA ARG A 617 43.83 -2.31 12.49
C ARG A 617 45.31 -2.01 12.27
N ARG A 618 45.68 -1.41 11.13
CA ARG A 618 47.07 -1.01 10.85
C ARG A 618 47.60 0.03 11.84
N LYS A 619 46.76 0.98 12.27
CA LYS A 619 47.12 1.94 13.33
C LYS A 619 47.38 1.23 14.65
N ARG A 620 46.51 0.32 15.07
CA ARG A 620 46.70 -0.48 16.29
C ARG A 620 47.96 -1.35 16.22
N ASP A 621 48.22 -1.99 15.08
CA ASP A 621 49.40 -2.82 14.87
C ASP A 621 50.69 -1.99 14.88
N LYS A 622 50.67 -0.77 14.31
CA LYS A 622 51.79 0.17 14.42
C LYS A 622 52.04 0.62 15.87
N THR A 623 50.98 0.92 16.63
CA THR A 623 51.11 1.30 18.04
C THR A 623 51.61 0.14 18.91
N LYS A 624 51.09 -1.07 18.69
CA LYS A 624 51.57 -2.29 19.35
C LYS A 624 53.02 -2.58 18.99
N GLY A 625 53.39 -2.50 17.72
CA GLY A 625 54.76 -2.65 17.26
C GLY A 625 55.70 -1.64 17.93
N LYS A 626 55.29 -0.36 18.02
CA LYS A 626 56.08 0.68 18.71
C LYS A 626 56.23 0.41 20.22
N LEU A 627 55.21 -0.16 20.86
CA LEU A 627 55.26 -0.54 22.27
C LEU A 627 56.20 -1.73 22.51
N VAL A 628 56.15 -2.74 21.65
CA VAL A 628 57.05 -3.91 21.70
C VAL A 628 58.50 -3.48 21.47
N TRP A 629 58.75 -2.62 20.47
CA TRP A 629 60.09 -2.06 20.23
C TRP A 629 60.63 -1.31 21.46
N ARG A 630 59.79 -0.54 22.15
CA ARG A 630 60.18 0.21 23.36
C ARG A 630 60.47 -0.69 24.57
N GLN A 631 59.89 -1.89 24.64
CA GLN A 631 60.19 -2.89 25.68
C GLN A 631 61.41 -3.75 25.34
N SER A 632 61.80 -3.83 24.07
CA SER A 632 62.96 -4.59 23.62
C SER A 632 64.27 -3.79 23.52
N GLU A 633 64.26 -2.49 23.81
CA GLU A 633 65.50 -1.73 23.97
C GLU A 633 66.19 -2.20 25.26
N PRO A 634 67.43 -2.74 25.18
CA PRO A 634 68.15 -3.17 26.37
C PRO A 634 68.42 -1.98 27.29
N ASP A 635 68.20 -2.17 28.60
CA ASP A 635 68.38 -1.22 29.71
C ASP A 635 69.80 -0.61 29.77
N ASN A 636 70.14 0.26 28.82
CA ASN A 636 71.41 0.99 28.79
C ASN A 636 71.25 2.44 29.29
N TRP A 637 70.11 2.76 29.91
CA TRP A 637 69.84 4.09 30.47
C TRP A 637 70.23 4.25 31.95
N SER A 638 70.71 3.18 32.60
CA SER A 638 71.11 3.21 34.01
C SER A 638 72.52 3.80 34.28
N ALA A 639 73.23 4.31 33.28
CA ALA A 639 74.61 4.80 33.46
C ALA A 639 74.77 6.33 33.56
N LYS A 640 73.72 7.14 33.67
CA LYS A 640 73.89 8.60 33.66
C LYS A 640 72.87 9.43 34.45
N VAL A 641 72.62 9.06 35.71
CA VAL A 641 72.14 10.01 36.73
C VAL A 641 72.88 9.70 38.02
N GLY A 642 73.89 10.50 38.34
CA GLY A 642 74.58 10.51 39.61
C GLY A 642 74.49 11.90 40.22
N ALA A 643 74.21 11.93 41.53
CA ALA A 643 74.11 13.09 42.44
C ALA A 643 72.90 14.00 42.15
N GLU A 644 72.00 14.31 43.09
CA GLU A 644 72.16 14.69 44.50
C GLU A 644 70.92 14.33 45.36
N GLU A 645 71.18 14.08 46.65
CA GLU A 645 70.33 14.22 47.88
C GLU A 645 69.02 13.41 48.00
N GLU A 646 68.94 12.35 48.85
CA GLU A 646 68.67 12.36 50.32
C GLU A 646 67.47 13.26 50.69
N ASP A 647 66.34 12.80 51.23
CA ASP A 647 66.14 12.19 52.57
C ASP A 647 64.60 11.92 52.70
N VAL A 648 64.06 10.77 53.15
CA VAL A 648 63.50 10.52 54.51
C VAL A 648 62.54 9.30 54.49
N TRP A 649 62.82 8.30 55.36
CA TRP A 649 61.95 7.42 56.21
C TRP A 649 60.52 6.99 55.75
N MET A 650 59.92 5.83 56.07
CA MET A 650 60.22 4.47 56.58
C MET A 650 58.87 3.72 56.67
N LEU A 651 58.92 2.39 56.89
CA LEU A 651 57.82 1.44 57.23
C LEU A 651 57.05 0.88 56.02
N GLY A 652 56.86 -0.43 55.83
CA GLY A 652 57.25 -1.61 56.60
C GLY A 652 56.34 -2.79 56.21
N ASN A 653 56.92 -3.99 56.11
CA ASN A 653 56.32 -5.32 56.39
C ASN A 653 55.14 -5.79 55.51
N GLU A 654 54.94 -7.05 55.13
CA GLU A 654 55.55 -8.33 55.50
C GLU A 654 54.92 -9.46 54.65
N ASN A 655 55.71 -10.53 54.39
CA ASN A 655 55.32 -11.95 54.21
C ASN A 655 54.51 -12.37 52.96
N GLY A 656 54.84 -13.40 52.17
CA GLY A 656 55.89 -14.42 52.22
C GLY A 656 55.76 -15.39 51.02
N GLU A 657 56.86 -15.60 50.30
CA GLU A 657 57.53 -16.88 49.92
C GLU A 657 56.83 -18.23 50.33
N PRO A 658 57.13 -19.42 49.72
CA PRO A 658 58.05 -19.69 48.59
C PRO A 658 57.83 -20.96 47.69
N TYR A 659 58.78 -21.11 46.74
CA TYR A 659 59.55 -22.31 46.33
C TYR A 659 59.10 -23.25 45.18
N ALA A 660 60.00 -23.28 44.18
CA ALA A 660 60.68 -24.45 43.58
C ALA A 660 60.29 -24.91 42.15
N SER A 661 61.25 -24.69 41.24
CA SER A 661 61.49 -25.26 39.90
C SER A 661 61.87 -26.77 39.95
N PRO A 662 62.53 -27.39 38.94
CA PRO A 662 62.62 -27.20 37.47
C PRO A 662 62.43 -28.53 36.69
N GLY A 663 62.51 -28.54 35.35
CA GLY A 663 62.72 -29.80 34.61
C GLY A 663 62.63 -29.73 33.09
N ASP A 664 63.78 -29.95 32.44
CA ASP A 664 64.07 -29.86 31.01
C ASP A 664 63.57 -31.02 30.10
N ALA A 665 63.52 -30.71 28.80
CA ALA A 665 64.10 -31.46 27.66
C ALA A 665 63.46 -32.74 27.02
N ILE A 666 63.22 -32.57 25.69
CA ILE A 666 63.61 -33.41 24.53
C ILE A 666 62.86 -34.74 24.24
N SER A 667 62.23 -34.83 23.05
CA SER A 667 62.56 -35.80 21.97
C SER A 667 61.38 -36.17 21.03
N SER A 668 61.47 -35.73 19.77
CA SER A 668 61.35 -36.50 18.50
C SER A 668 60.47 -37.78 18.43
N SER A 669 59.55 -37.81 17.45
CA SER A 669 59.55 -38.86 16.40
C SER A 669 58.65 -38.56 15.18
N ARG A 670 59.22 -38.82 14.00
CA ARG A 670 58.66 -38.91 12.62
C ARG A 670 57.55 -39.95 12.48
N ILE A 671 56.57 -39.71 11.60
CA ILE A 671 55.96 -40.72 10.69
C ILE A 671 55.64 -40.08 9.31
N HIS A 672 55.65 -40.96 8.30
CA HIS A 672 55.83 -40.86 6.85
C HIS A 672 54.84 -40.08 5.97
N VAL A 673 55.41 -39.65 4.84
CA VAL A 673 54.82 -39.23 3.56
C VAL A 673 54.33 -40.43 2.73
N SER A 674 53.20 -40.28 2.05
CA SER A 674 52.94 -40.91 0.74
C SER A 674 51.98 -40.06 -0.11
N ASP A 675 52.44 -39.68 -1.30
CA ASP A 675 51.74 -38.97 -2.35
C ASP A 675 50.64 -39.80 -3.03
N ALA A 676 49.55 -39.14 -3.47
CA ALA A 676 48.85 -39.46 -4.72
C ALA A 676 47.84 -38.36 -5.15
N THR A 677 48.20 -37.68 -6.24
CA THR A 677 47.36 -37.25 -7.39
C THR A 677 46.06 -36.43 -7.20
N THR A 678 46.17 -35.15 -7.55
CA THR A 678 45.42 -34.41 -8.60
C THR A 678 43.90 -34.63 -8.73
N THR A 679 43.12 -33.65 -8.26
CA THR A 679 42.12 -32.89 -9.06
C THR A 679 41.75 -31.62 -8.30
N GLY A 680 41.87 -30.47 -8.97
CA GLY A 680 41.66 -29.16 -8.38
C GLY A 680 40.20 -28.83 -8.09
N THR A 681 39.98 -28.15 -6.96
CA THR A 681 38.76 -27.41 -6.67
C THR A 681 39.15 -26.06 -6.08
N CYS A 682 38.79 -24.98 -6.79
CA CYS A 682 38.87 -23.61 -6.29
C CYS A 682 38.06 -23.47 -5.01
N SER A 683 38.72 -23.05 -3.94
CA SER A 683 38.09 -22.59 -2.70
C SER A 683 37.36 -21.27 -2.96
N SER A 684 36.04 -21.33 -3.02
CA SER A 684 35.13 -20.18 -2.94
C SER A 684 35.11 -19.60 -1.51
N PRO A 685 35.07 -18.28 -1.33
CA PRO A 685 34.98 -17.66 -0.01
C PRO A 685 33.59 -17.91 0.61
N SER A 686 33.60 -18.09 1.93
CA SER A 686 32.45 -18.24 2.82
C SER A 686 31.37 -17.18 2.58
N SER A 687 30.13 -17.65 2.42
CA SER A 687 28.92 -16.87 2.17
C SER A 687 28.54 -15.94 3.35
N PRO A 688 28.07 -14.70 3.11
CA PRO A 688 27.57 -13.77 4.15
C PRO A 688 26.21 -14.14 4.79
N SER A 689 25.66 -15.33 4.49
CA SER A 689 24.27 -15.68 4.80
C SER A 689 23.95 -15.85 6.29
N ALA A 690 24.95 -15.99 7.17
CA ALA A 690 24.72 -16.23 8.61
C ALA A 690 24.35 -14.96 9.39
N MET A 691 24.67 -13.75 8.88
CA MET A 691 24.46 -12.49 9.60
C MET A 691 23.04 -11.92 9.45
N TYR A 692 22.25 -12.42 8.49
CA TYR A 692 20.92 -11.89 8.17
C TYR A 692 19.77 -12.58 8.93
N HIS A 693 19.99 -13.76 9.50
CA HIS A 693 19.00 -14.45 10.33
C HIS A 693 18.94 -13.92 11.78
N GLU A 694 20.01 -13.26 12.26
CA GLU A 694 20.12 -12.76 13.64
C GLU A 694 19.35 -11.45 13.92
N LEU A 695 18.93 -10.68 12.92
CA LEU A 695 18.18 -9.43 13.18
C LEU A 695 16.66 -9.60 13.13
N TRP A 696 16.16 -10.75 12.65
CA TRP A 696 14.74 -11.08 12.70
C TRP A 696 14.38 -11.94 13.91
N ASN A 697 15.34 -12.67 14.51
CA ASN A 697 15.16 -13.49 15.72
C ASN A 697 16.35 -13.36 16.69
N ILE A 698 16.27 -12.43 17.65
CA ILE A 698 16.98 -12.49 18.95
C ILE A 698 15.94 -12.06 19.99
N ARG A 699 15.39 -12.95 20.83
CA ARG A 699 16.04 -13.40 22.06
C ARG A 699 15.42 -14.72 22.59
N GLU A 700 16.01 -15.86 22.27
CA GLU A 700 15.84 -17.10 23.06
C GLU A 700 17.23 -17.65 23.41
N GLU A 701 17.84 -17.14 24.48
CA GLU A 701 18.74 -17.93 25.33
C GLU A 701 18.67 -17.38 26.77
N GLY A 702 18.15 -18.21 27.68
CA GLY A 702 18.64 -18.32 29.06
C GLY A 702 18.02 -17.46 30.17
N SER A 703 16.96 -17.97 30.82
CA SER A 703 16.96 -18.02 32.28
C SER A 703 16.18 -19.25 32.75
N GLY A 704 16.92 -20.32 33.04
CA GLY A 704 16.39 -21.44 33.81
C GLY A 704 16.10 -20.98 35.24
N TYR A 705 14.82 -20.85 35.57
CA TYR A 705 14.32 -20.93 36.93
C TYR A 705 13.26 -22.02 36.94
N GLU A 706 13.68 -23.19 37.40
CA GLU A 706 12.82 -24.28 37.83
C GLU A 706 12.08 -23.78 39.07
N VAL A 707 10.76 -23.61 38.97
CA VAL A 707 9.87 -23.38 40.11
C VAL A 707 8.90 -24.56 40.13
N ASP A 708 9.18 -25.51 41.03
CA ASP A 708 8.27 -26.58 41.40
C ASP A 708 6.99 -25.95 42.00
N TYR A 709 5.88 -26.12 41.29
CA TYR A 709 4.54 -26.04 41.89
C TYR A 709 3.95 -27.44 41.89
N GLU A 710 4.08 -28.13 43.03
CA GLU A 710 3.14 -29.18 43.42
C GLU A 710 1.75 -28.54 43.57
N MET A 711 0.82 -28.94 42.70
CA MET A 711 -0.61 -28.78 42.96
C MET A 711 -1.23 -30.17 43.08
N ASP A 712 -1.69 -30.45 44.31
CA ASP A 712 -2.53 -31.58 44.66
C ASP A 712 -3.76 -31.65 43.76
N VAL A 713 -3.89 -32.76 43.02
CA VAL A 713 -5.14 -33.15 42.36
C VAL A 713 -5.79 -34.21 43.24
N GLU A 714 -6.74 -33.78 44.08
CA GLU A 714 -7.71 -34.68 44.70
C GLU A 714 -8.65 -35.22 43.61
N GLY A 715 -8.75 -36.55 43.58
CA GLY A 715 -9.38 -37.29 42.51
C GLY A 715 -10.91 -37.29 42.54
N HIS A 716 -11.47 -37.78 41.44
CA HIS A 716 -12.68 -38.57 41.49
C HIS A 716 -12.60 -39.71 40.48
N ASP A 717 -12.82 -40.90 41.02
CA ASP A 717 -12.71 -42.20 40.39
C ASP A 717 -13.69 -42.45 39.25
N GLU A 718 -13.13 -43.13 38.24
CA GLU A 718 -13.64 -44.28 37.49
C GLU A 718 -15.14 -44.64 37.58
N ALA A 719 -15.75 -44.76 36.41
CA ALA A 719 -16.51 -45.97 36.08
C ALA A 719 -16.42 -46.27 34.57
N ALA A 720 -15.61 -47.29 34.26
CA ALA A 720 -15.43 -47.90 32.96
C ALA A 720 -16.71 -48.61 32.46
N ILE A 721 -16.97 -48.59 31.14
CA ILE A 721 -17.41 -49.78 30.39
C ILE A 721 -16.79 -49.75 28.99
N ALA A 722 -16.04 -50.81 28.69
CA ALA A 722 -15.42 -51.15 27.43
C ALA A 722 -16.43 -51.59 26.35
N GLY A 723 -16.05 -51.49 25.08
CA GLY A 723 -16.38 -52.55 24.12
C GLY A 723 -16.80 -52.15 22.71
N THR A 724 -15.89 -52.46 21.78
CA THR A 724 -16.13 -53.11 20.47
C THR A 724 -16.77 -52.34 19.31
N SER A 725 -15.91 -51.95 18.35
CA SER A 725 -15.85 -52.50 16.97
C SER A 725 -17.08 -53.24 16.43
N ALA A 726 -17.67 -52.71 15.36
CA ALA A 726 -17.87 -53.41 14.07
C ALA A 726 -18.60 -52.52 13.05
N GLN A 727 -18.27 -52.74 11.78
CA GLN A 727 -18.70 -51.98 10.61
C GLN A 727 -19.96 -52.62 9.94
N PRO A 728 -20.37 -52.27 8.70
CA PRO A 728 -21.66 -51.66 8.34
C PRO A 728 -22.66 -52.62 7.67
N THR A 729 -23.93 -52.21 7.45
CA THR A 729 -24.73 -52.57 6.25
C THR A 729 -26.11 -51.88 6.18
N ALA A 730 -26.36 -51.30 5.00
CA ALA A 730 -27.56 -51.40 4.15
C ALA A 730 -28.99 -51.05 4.65
N ALA A 731 -29.51 -49.99 4.02
CA ALA A 731 -30.69 -49.96 3.14
C ALA A 731 -32.13 -50.06 3.70
N LEU A 732 -32.99 -49.22 3.07
CA LEU A 732 -34.47 -49.23 3.00
C LEU A 732 -35.16 -48.83 4.32
N THR A 733 -36.15 -47.93 4.39
CA THR A 733 -37.27 -47.62 3.49
C THR A 733 -37.93 -46.33 3.98
N ALA A 734 -38.55 -45.55 3.08
CA ALA A 734 -39.49 -44.48 3.44
C ALA A 734 -40.75 -45.06 4.14
N PRO A 735 -41.49 -44.24 4.92
CA PRO A 735 -42.81 -43.85 4.42
C PRO A 735 -43.27 -42.41 4.77
N THR A 736 -43.93 -41.83 3.77
CA THR A 736 -45.15 -41.01 3.74
C THR A 736 -45.80 -40.43 5.03
N SER A 737 -46.07 -39.13 4.92
CA SER A 737 -47.34 -38.40 5.15
C SER A 737 -47.98 -38.29 6.55
N ASP A 738 -48.23 -37.03 6.90
CA ASP A 738 -49.42 -36.45 7.52
C ASP A 738 -49.90 -36.96 8.89
N ALA A 739 -49.73 -36.11 9.91
CA ALA A 739 -50.80 -35.83 10.87
C ALA A 739 -50.56 -34.52 11.64
N VAL A 740 -51.50 -33.61 11.43
CA VAL A 740 -52.00 -32.54 12.31
C VAL A 740 -51.87 -32.90 13.80
N ASN A 741 -51.30 -31.99 14.61
CA ASN A 741 -51.81 -31.75 15.95
C ASN A 741 -51.49 -30.35 16.48
N THR A 742 -52.53 -29.78 17.05
CA THR A 742 -52.77 -28.43 17.55
C THR A 742 -52.49 -28.31 19.05
N PHE A 743 -51.84 -27.19 19.44
CA PHE A 743 -51.86 -26.49 20.75
C PHE A 743 -51.29 -27.21 22.01
N PRO A 744 -50.91 -26.50 23.12
CA PRO A 744 -51.19 -25.09 23.46
C PRO A 744 -50.02 -24.20 23.93
N GLN A 745 -50.31 -22.90 23.95
CA GLN A 745 -49.58 -21.83 24.66
C GLN A 745 -49.44 -22.09 26.17
N PRO A 746 -48.52 -21.37 26.82
CA PRO A 746 -48.79 -20.77 28.12
C PRO A 746 -48.80 -19.23 28.04
N GLN A 747 -49.94 -18.65 28.44
CA GLN A 747 -50.08 -17.24 28.76
C GLN A 747 -49.79 -16.98 30.24
N SER A 748 -49.20 -15.79 30.47
CA SER A 748 -49.22 -14.97 31.69
C SER A 748 -48.38 -15.52 32.86
N SER A 749 -47.69 -14.70 33.66
CA SER A 749 -48.24 -13.50 34.30
C SER A 749 -47.13 -12.73 35.06
N TYR A 750 -47.16 -11.39 34.92
CA TYR A 750 -46.79 -10.36 35.92
C TYR A 750 -45.30 -10.07 36.28
N GLY A 751 -45.03 -8.76 36.35
CA GLY A 751 -43.77 -8.12 36.76
C GLY A 751 -43.71 -6.70 36.17
N GLU A 752 -44.70 -5.86 36.48
CA GLU A 752 -44.51 -4.63 37.28
C GLU A 752 -43.55 -3.61 36.66
N GLU A 753 -44.17 -2.57 36.08
CA GLU A 753 -43.56 -1.32 35.66
C GLU A 753 -42.91 -0.59 36.85
N ILE A 754 -41.59 -0.40 36.78
CA ILE A 754 -40.93 0.70 37.51
C ILE A 754 -40.46 1.71 36.46
N GLY A 755 -41.26 2.78 36.34
CA GLY A 755 -40.86 3.96 35.59
C GLY A 755 -39.75 4.71 36.32
N ILE A 756 -38.59 4.82 35.68
CA ILE A 756 -37.57 5.81 36.05
C ILE A 756 -37.45 6.81 34.90
N ARG A 757 -38.16 7.93 35.07
CA ARG A 757 -37.83 9.21 34.46
C ARG A 757 -36.42 9.60 34.90
N ASN A 758 -35.52 9.84 33.96
CA ASN A 758 -34.35 10.69 34.21
C ASN A 758 -34.54 12.01 33.45
N ASP A 759 -35.21 12.93 34.14
CA ASP A 759 -35.07 14.37 33.94
C ASP A 759 -33.66 14.77 34.39
N PHE A 760 -32.75 15.10 33.46
CA PHE A 760 -31.55 15.87 33.78
C PHE A 760 -31.31 16.90 32.66
N SER A 761 -31.98 18.03 32.79
CA SER A 761 -31.72 19.26 32.03
C SER A 761 -32.11 20.45 32.89
N ARG A 762 -31.15 20.96 33.68
CA ARG A 762 -31.00 22.36 34.12
C ARG A 762 -30.13 22.47 35.37
N ALA A 763 -28.90 22.94 35.20
CA ALA A 763 -28.25 23.94 36.05
C ALA A 763 -26.85 24.26 35.49
N MET A 764 -26.41 25.50 35.70
CA MET A 764 -25.13 26.10 35.28
C MET A 764 -25.13 26.85 33.93
N GLU A 765 -25.94 27.91 33.88
CA GLU A 765 -25.46 29.18 33.29
C GLU A 765 -24.46 29.80 34.29
N GLY A 766 -23.20 29.90 33.88
CA GLY A 766 -22.16 30.61 34.61
C GLY A 766 -21.22 31.25 33.59
N LYS A 767 -21.30 32.58 33.49
CA LYS A 767 -20.42 33.45 32.72
C LYS A 767 -18.97 33.21 33.12
N ASP A 768 -18.03 33.30 32.17
CA ASP A 768 -16.69 33.81 32.43
C ASP A 768 -16.10 34.47 31.17
N ASP A 769 -15.76 35.74 31.34
CA ASP A 769 -15.01 36.61 30.43
C ASP A 769 -13.53 36.19 30.36
N PRO A 770 -12.80 36.58 29.30
CA PRO A 770 -11.40 36.22 29.10
C PRO A 770 -10.47 37.14 29.90
N PHE A 771 -9.52 36.56 30.63
CA PHE A 771 -8.41 37.26 31.25
C PHE A 771 -7.23 37.39 30.28
N ASP A 772 -6.90 38.64 29.94
CA ASP A 772 -5.63 39.09 29.40
C ASP A 772 -4.49 38.86 30.41
N PHE A 773 -3.30 38.48 29.90
CA PHE A 773 -2.05 38.75 30.58
C PHE A 773 -1.02 39.33 29.59
N GLU A 774 -0.81 40.63 29.73
CA GLU A 774 0.33 41.36 29.16
C GLU A 774 1.62 41.08 29.93
N ASN A 775 2.71 41.02 29.15
CA ASN A 775 4.05 41.56 29.36
C ASN A 775 4.50 41.94 30.78
N ALA A 776 5.66 41.39 31.17
CA ALA A 776 6.62 42.10 32.01
C ALA A 776 8.05 41.91 31.49
N SER A 777 8.68 43.06 31.27
CA SER A 777 10.03 43.33 30.80
C SER A 777 11.11 42.91 31.80
N SER A 778 12.32 42.62 31.31
CA SER A 778 13.54 42.86 32.09
C SER A 778 14.69 43.31 31.19
N THR A 779 14.97 44.60 31.26
CA THR A 779 16.18 45.30 30.81
C THR A 779 17.28 45.13 31.85
N SER A 780 18.52 44.83 31.45
CA SER A 780 19.70 45.27 32.22
C SER A 780 20.94 45.46 31.32
N LEU A 781 21.46 46.69 31.33
CA LEU A 781 22.78 47.11 30.87
C LEU A 781 23.90 46.52 31.75
N PHE A 782 25.11 46.24 31.19
CA PHE A 782 26.38 46.90 31.58
C PHE A 782 27.58 46.51 30.67
N GLN A 783 28.24 47.56 30.16
CA GLN A 783 29.67 47.81 29.83
C GLN A 783 30.68 46.79 29.28
N GLN A 784 31.27 47.21 28.13
CA GLN A 784 32.70 47.45 27.82
C GLN A 784 33.81 46.47 28.26
N GLY A 785 34.59 46.04 27.27
CA GLY A 785 36.06 46.21 27.28
C GLY A 785 36.88 44.98 26.88
N GLY A 786 37.81 45.15 25.93
CA GLY A 786 39.03 44.33 25.85
C GLY A 786 39.48 43.88 24.46
N GLN A 787 40.39 44.64 23.85
CA GLN A 787 41.29 44.17 22.78
C GLN A 787 42.33 43.21 23.36
N ALA A 788 42.70 42.15 22.62
CA ALA A 788 44.07 41.62 22.61
C ALA A 788 44.35 40.83 21.33
N THR A 789 45.47 41.17 20.70
CA THR A 789 46.12 40.55 19.54
C THR A 789 47.10 39.45 19.96
N GLN A 790 47.63 38.72 18.96
CA GLN A 790 48.75 37.74 18.96
C GLN A 790 48.31 36.26 18.98
N SER A 791 48.95 35.31 18.29
CA SER A 791 50.05 35.29 17.32
C SER A 791 50.02 33.93 16.62
N SER A 792 50.53 33.91 15.40
CA SER A 792 50.69 32.75 14.53
C SER A 792 51.74 31.75 15.04
N SER A 793 51.44 30.45 14.93
CA SER A 793 52.42 29.37 14.82
C SER A 793 52.13 28.51 13.59
N PRO A 794 53.14 28.11 12.79
CA PRO A 794 52.93 27.33 11.58
C PRO A 794 53.24 25.84 11.81
N GLY A 795 52.37 24.97 11.28
CA GLY A 795 52.77 23.63 10.85
C GLY A 795 52.35 22.47 11.76
N GLU A 796 51.12 22.01 11.58
CA GLU A 796 50.82 20.57 11.55
C GLU A 796 49.82 20.36 10.40
N ASP A 797 50.05 19.31 9.60
CA ASP A 797 49.19 18.92 8.48
C ASP A 797 47.75 18.74 8.97
N SER A 798 46.93 19.78 8.81
CA SER A 798 45.49 19.67 8.91
C SER A 798 45.04 18.84 7.71
N ASP A 799 44.97 17.52 7.90
CA ASP A 799 44.16 16.63 7.07
C ASP A 799 42.83 17.37 6.87
N ILE A 800 42.63 17.86 5.66
CA ILE A 800 41.41 18.55 5.25
C ILE A 800 40.27 17.65 5.72
N ASN A 801 39.44 18.15 6.64
CA ASN A 801 38.16 17.54 7.00
C ASN A 801 37.36 17.48 5.71
N VAL A 802 37.59 16.45 4.90
CA VAL A 802 36.69 16.03 3.84
C VAL A 802 35.37 15.86 4.54
N GLU A 803 34.45 16.79 4.28
CA GLU A 803 33.14 16.86 4.91
C GLU A 803 32.59 15.44 5.05
N ASP A 804 32.34 15.02 6.29
CA ASP A 804 31.84 13.69 6.62
C ASP A 804 30.46 13.55 5.96
N GLU A 805 30.43 13.04 4.73
CA GLU A 805 29.18 12.68 4.07
C GLU A 805 28.34 11.86 5.07
N PRO A 806 27.05 12.19 5.24
CA PRO A 806 26.23 11.56 6.26
C PRO A 806 26.18 10.05 5.99
N ARG A 807 26.69 9.28 6.96
CA ARG A 807 26.70 7.82 6.89
C ARG A 807 25.29 7.27 6.67
N LEU A 808 25.19 6.21 5.88
CA LEU A 808 23.95 5.48 5.77
C LEU A 808 23.57 4.84 7.12
N PRO A 809 22.29 4.91 7.54
CA PRO A 809 21.82 4.20 8.73
C PRO A 809 21.63 2.71 8.39
N LEU A 810 22.75 1.98 8.24
CA LEU A 810 22.76 0.58 7.79
C LEU A 810 21.93 -0.35 8.69
N ASN A 811 21.72 0.00 9.96
CA ASN A 811 20.90 -0.75 10.90
C ASN A 811 19.39 -0.65 10.65
N ARG A 812 18.94 0.28 9.80
CA ARG A 812 17.52 0.52 9.47
C ARG A 812 17.23 0.35 7.99
N LEU A 813 18.22 -0.09 7.21
CA LEU A 813 18.14 -0.26 5.78
C LEU A 813 18.34 -1.73 5.45
N TRP A 814 17.37 -2.32 4.76
CA TRP A 814 17.46 -3.67 4.24
C TRP A 814 17.44 -3.63 2.72
N HIS A 815 18.34 -4.37 2.09
CA HIS A 815 18.38 -4.55 0.65
C HIS A 815 18.30 -6.05 0.36
N ILE A 816 17.13 -6.49 -0.11
CA ILE A 816 16.80 -7.90 -0.27
C ILE A 816 16.60 -8.19 -1.75
N THR A 817 17.57 -8.88 -2.35
CA THR A 817 17.53 -9.34 -3.75
C THR A 817 17.47 -10.85 -3.86
N SER A 818 17.75 -11.58 -2.78
CA SER A 818 17.69 -13.02 -2.74
C SER A 818 16.28 -13.53 -2.50
N SER A 819 16.09 -14.80 -2.86
CA SER A 819 14.96 -15.60 -2.38
C SER A 819 15.00 -15.67 -0.86
N LEU A 820 13.86 -15.43 -0.22
CA LEU A 820 13.68 -15.69 1.21
C LEU A 820 12.50 -16.64 1.36
N PRO A 821 12.68 -17.80 2.01
CA PRO A 821 11.55 -18.63 2.37
C PRO A 821 10.65 -17.90 3.35
N LEU A 822 9.34 -18.09 3.19
CA LEU A 822 8.37 -17.62 4.16
C LEU A 822 8.40 -18.50 5.42
N ALA A 823 8.55 -17.87 6.58
CA ALA A 823 8.36 -18.51 7.88
C ALA A 823 7.06 -18.01 8.54
N PRO A 824 6.38 -18.81 9.38
CA PRO A 824 6.66 -20.23 9.67
C PRO A 824 6.32 -21.19 8.51
N TYR A 825 7.01 -22.33 8.47
CA TYR A 825 6.94 -23.29 7.35
C TYR A 825 5.71 -24.21 7.39
N ASP A 826 4.89 -24.14 8.43
CA ASP A 826 3.77 -25.06 8.70
C ASP A 826 2.41 -24.54 8.21
N MET A 827 2.38 -23.37 7.58
CA MET A 827 1.17 -22.79 6.99
C MET A 827 0.84 -23.37 5.62
N PHE A 828 1.88 -23.76 4.87
CA PHE A 828 1.79 -24.28 3.52
C PHE A 828 2.34 -25.72 3.46
N ALA A 829 1.79 -26.53 2.56
CA ALA A 829 2.24 -27.91 2.37
C ALA A 829 3.64 -27.97 1.74
N GLU A 830 3.98 -26.95 0.96
CA GLU A 830 5.29 -26.74 0.36
C GLU A 830 6.02 -25.54 0.95
N ARG A 831 7.34 -25.53 0.78
CA ARG A 831 8.15 -24.34 1.00
C ARG A 831 7.72 -23.25 0.02
N VAL A 832 7.31 -22.10 0.55
CA VAL A 832 6.93 -20.92 -0.24
C VAL A 832 8.09 -19.94 -0.26
N ASP A 833 8.58 -19.63 -1.46
CA ASP A 833 9.65 -18.68 -1.70
C ASP A 833 9.15 -17.53 -2.59
N GLY A 834 9.61 -16.31 -2.32
CA GLY A 834 9.41 -15.14 -3.20
C GLY A 834 10.74 -14.50 -3.59
N ASN A 835 10.89 -14.11 -4.86
CA ASN A 835 12.12 -13.54 -5.41
C ASN A 835 11.98 -12.07 -5.84
N LEU A 836 10.83 -11.44 -5.64
CA LEU A 836 10.66 -10.03 -5.99
C LEU A 836 11.56 -9.16 -5.10
N PRO A 837 12.56 -8.45 -5.64
CA PRO A 837 13.54 -7.73 -4.84
C PRO A 837 12.96 -6.43 -4.30
N TYR A 838 13.46 -5.97 -3.17
CA TYR A 838 13.03 -4.71 -2.55
C TYR A 838 14.13 -4.10 -1.70
N VAL A 839 13.95 -2.82 -1.39
CA VAL A 839 14.64 -2.15 -0.28
C VAL A 839 13.62 -1.75 0.77
N ALA A 840 13.98 -1.92 2.04
CA ALA A 840 13.14 -1.47 3.13
C ALA A 840 13.91 -0.47 3.99
N CYS A 841 13.21 0.53 4.49
CA CYS A 841 13.76 1.51 5.42
C CYS A 841 12.81 1.67 6.60
N ALA A 842 13.31 1.51 7.82
CA ALA A 842 12.56 1.83 9.05
C ALA A 842 12.78 3.29 9.44
N THR A 843 11.84 3.91 10.13
CA THR A 843 12.02 5.28 10.66
C THR A 843 13.03 5.37 11.79
N GLU A 844 13.71 6.52 11.81
CA GLU A 844 14.09 7.33 12.97
C GLU A 844 13.68 6.85 14.34
N LYS A 845 12.63 7.56 14.70
CA LYS A 845 11.96 7.48 15.96
C LYS A 845 10.86 6.43 15.85
N PRO A 846 10.56 5.80 16.97
CA PRO A 846 9.29 5.12 17.12
C PRO A 846 8.14 6.13 17.13
N TYR A 847 6.98 5.70 16.65
CA TYR A 847 5.73 6.47 16.65
C TYR A 847 4.60 5.67 17.30
N TRP A 848 3.66 6.38 17.92
CA TRP A 848 2.48 5.80 18.56
C TRP A 848 1.31 5.78 17.60
N PHE A 849 1.48 5.02 16.53
CA PHE A 849 0.46 4.83 15.51
C PHE A 849 -0.21 3.48 15.69
N ASP A 850 -1.54 3.49 15.73
CA ASP A 850 -2.36 2.28 15.66
C ASP A 850 -2.47 1.76 14.22
N GLY A 851 -2.19 2.63 13.25
CA GLY A 851 -2.18 2.33 11.82
C GLY A 851 -1.33 3.30 11.03
N VAL A 852 -0.83 2.84 9.89
CA VAL A 852 -0.12 3.66 8.93
C VAL A 852 -0.77 3.49 7.56
N LEU A 853 -0.98 4.61 6.88
CA LEU A 853 -1.42 4.65 5.49
C LEU A 853 -0.34 5.30 4.64
N LEU A 854 -0.38 5.05 3.35
CA LEU A 854 0.56 5.59 2.38
C LEU A 854 -0.20 6.15 1.19
N ASP A 855 0.16 7.37 0.80
CA ASP A 855 -0.11 7.86 -0.55
C ASP A 855 1.21 8.15 -1.28
N GLU A 856 1.11 8.85 -2.40
CA GLU A 856 2.24 9.16 -3.26
C GLU A 856 3.40 9.92 -2.59
N GLU A 857 3.05 10.78 -1.63
CA GLU A 857 3.96 11.80 -1.07
C GLU A 857 4.11 11.66 0.44
N ARG A 858 3.20 10.92 1.09
CA ARG A 858 3.01 10.97 2.53
C ARG A 858 2.82 9.60 3.13
N VAL A 859 3.37 9.43 4.33
CA VAL A 859 2.90 8.42 5.28
C VAL A 859 1.95 9.10 6.25
N VAL A 860 0.77 8.53 6.45
CA VAL A 860 -0.23 9.03 7.41
C VAL A 860 -0.29 8.07 8.59
N GLY A 861 0.25 8.51 9.73
CA GLY A 861 0.07 7.83 11.00
C GLY A 861 -1.32 8.09 11.58
N ILE A 862 -1.99 7.05 12.04
CA ILE A 862 -3.31 7.11 12.65
C ILE A 862 -3.19 6.82 14.14
N THR A 863 -3.75 7.69 14.97
CA THR A 863 -3.84 7.48 16.42
C THR A 863 -5.30 7.44 16.88
N VAL A 864 -5.63 6.37 17.59
CA VAL A 864 -6.92 6.09 18.22
C VAL A 864 -6.84 6.47 19.70
N SER A 865 -7.93 7.01 20.27
CA SER A 865 -7.93 7.50 21.66
C SER A 865 -7.61 6.41 22.71
N LEU A 866 -6.80 6.76 23.72
CA LEU A 866 -6.27 5.91 24.80
C LEU A 866 -7.33 5.16 25.64
N LEU A 867 -8.53 5.70 25.78
CA LEU A 867 -9.64 4.99 26.43
C LEU A 867 -10.09 3.74 25.63
N ALA A 868 -9.66 3.59 24.37
CA ALA A 868 -9.86 2.39 23.57
C ALA A 868 -8.76 1.35 23.80
N SER A 869 -7.50 1.79 23.94
CA SER A 869 -6.36 0.88 24.10
C SER A 869 -6.39 0.12 25.42
N LEU A 870 -6.92 0.73 26.49
CA LEU A 870 -7.10 0.06 27.79
C LEU A 870 -8.06 -1.14 27.76
N PHE A 871 -8.95 -1.21 26.76
CA PHE A 871 -9.79 -2.38 26.58
C PHE A 871 -9.16 -3.41 25.63
N SER A 872 -8.15 -3.06 24.81
CA SER A 872 -7.70 -3.92 23.70
C SER A 872 -7.05 -5.26 24.11
N VAL A 873 -6.52 -5.36 25.34
CA VAL A 873 -5.76 -6.53 25.82
C VAL A 873 -6.63 -7.79 25.98
N SER A 874 -7.95 -7.66 26.13
CA SER A 874 -8.90 -8.81 26.14
C SER A 874 -9.75 -8.94 24.87
N TRP A 875 -9.48 -8.10 23.85
CA TRP A 875 -10.37 -7.93 22.68
C TRP A 875 -10.02 -8.78 21.46
N GLN A 876 -8.86 -9.44 21.45
CA GLN A 876 -8.48 -10.35 20.36
C GLN A 876 -9.44 -11.55 20.25
N GLU A 877 -10.01 -12.03 21.35
CA GLU A 877 -11.06 -13.07 21.34
C GLU A 877 -12.45 -12.52 20.95
N PHE A 878 -12.75 -11.26 21.30
CA PHE A 878 -14.07 -10.64 21.06
C PHE A 878 -14.33 -10.27 19.59
N LEU A 879 -13.27 -10.00 18.81
CA LEU A 879 -13.33 -9.69 17.38
C LEU A 879 -13.84 -10.85 16.48
N MET A 880 -13.97 -12.06 17.04
CA MET A 880 -14.55 -13.21 16.35
C MET A 880 -16.09 -13.23 16.41
N VAL A 881 -16.71 -12.52 17.37
CA VAL A 881 -18.14 -12.67 17.66
C VAL A 881 -19.00 -11.51 17.14
N THR A 882 -18.45 -10.32 16.90
CA THR A 882 -19.21 -9.20 16.31
C THR A 882 -18.53 -8.63 15.06
N SER A 883 -19.30 -8.35 14.02
CA SER A 883 -18.84 -7.63 12.80
C SER A 883 -18.60 -6.14 13.06
N GLU A 884 -18.50 -5.72 14.32
CA GLU A 884 -18.18 -4.36 14.73
C GLU A 884 -16.66 -4.09 14.65
N GLN A 885 -16.00 -4.55 13.58
CA GLN A 885 -14.76 -3.90 13.12
C GLN A 885 -14.98 -2.38 12.93
N THR A 886 -16.24 -1.98 12.76
CA THR A 886 -16.69 -0.61 12.58
C THR A 886 -16.62 0.29 13.82
N ASP A 887 -16.59 -0.27 15.03
CA ASP A 887 -16.59 0.52 16.27
C ASP A 887 -15.19 0.76 16.84
N VAL A 888 -14.20 -0.04 16.45
CA VAL A 888 -12.79 0.17 16.87
C VAL A 888 -12.21 1.42 16.21
N LEU A 889 -12.57 1.67 14.95
CA LEU A 889 -12.30 2.94 14.26
C LEU A 889 -13.15 4.08 14.78
N GLY A 890 -14.10 3.83 15.69
CA GLY A 890 -14.97 4.80 16.34
C GLY A 890 -14.27 5.89 17.15
N ARG A 891 -12.93 5.89 17.16
CA ARG A 891 -12.11 6.71 18.06
C ARG A 891 -10.81 7.21 17.42
N VAL A 892 -10.67 7.19 16.10
CA VAL A 892 -9.58 7.93 15.44
C VAL A 892 -9.64 9.37 15.92
N SER A 893 -8.56 9.82 16.56
CA SER A 893 -8.52 11.11 17.26
C SER A 893 -7.58 12.09 16.57
N ARG A 894 -6.55 11.56 15.91
CA ARG A 894 -5.50 12.34 15.25
C ARG A 894 -4.94 11.59 14.04
N LEU A 895 -4.64 12.35 13.01
CA LEU A 895 -3.84 11.93 11.87
C LEU A 895 -2.52 12.69 11.91
N ASP A 896 -1.39 12.00 11.81
CA ASP A 896 -0.07 12.61 11.71
C ASP A 896 0.44 12.40 10.28
N VAL A 897 0.54 13.48 9.50
CA VAL A 897 0.90 13.45 8.07
C VAL A 897 2.39 13.72 7.93
N HIS A 898 3.16 12.72 7.52
CA HIS A 898 4.61 12.78 7.29
C HIS A 898 4.88 12.96 5.80
N TYR A 899 5.47 14.09 5.42
CA TYR A 899 5.69 14.44 4.01
C TYR A 899 7.10 14.10 3.51
N PHE A 900 7.17 13.41 2.36
CA PHE A 900 8.40 12.94 1.70
C PHE A 900 8.58 13.40 0.25
N GLY A 901 7.55 13.98 -0.38
CA GLY A 901 7.65 14.59 -1.71
C GLY A 901 8.35 15.94 -1.71
#